data_AF-A0A843HC84-F1
#
_entry.id   AF-A0A843HC84-F1
#
_cell.length_a   1.000
_cell.length_b   1.000
_cell.length_c   1.000
_cell.angle_alpha   90.00
_cell.angle_beta   90.00
_cell.angle_gamma   90.00
#
_symmetry.space_group_name_H-M   'P 1'
#
loop_
_entity.id
_entity.type
_entity.pdbx_description
1 polymer ?
#
loop_
_entity_poly.entity_id
_entity_poly.type
_entity_poly.pdbx_seq_one_letter_code
_entity_poly.pdbx_strand_id
1 'polypeptide(L)'
;MIDFNQYFKGLKKTIEGKDNYYFLVNDTNNEIRQHYDYDYQSSVDIERFAKSIASKKDYFHSKDINYEFFVIPDKSITAREYLPFETPTPKRITDHLGKLVYDLRDLITMDDVLKNDTHISVMSSLKVTPHILGVLHNTNADDYTQIIDKTHVEVVDHKGDLFFVFNWSYPQDERFKKYAHMQLEVLEPNDEYRQVELGDIPEEYRMVSKRKSEYYINPNSISDKKALILRDSSTNSLTKSFIAYYREVFFYWDHWYFNKQLVEYFQPDDVIEIRTERFLENPHYPTAETDFKIKQDIILNLETFESHDKKLKVKFDIMDYYNRPVDTKVDIYINDELFASDDTTDSAFDKCYDLSDYPIDRYNVRVLVNPTDTTNQFTFTRGIIISEDIRKYFTNLKSSLKGLDNTFFLVNDNANELLQHYDLEYVSSLDLRQFKQSLESKRKYLANKKIKFTQFIIPDKSVVLRQYLPFETTTPKRNWDSLKNYYYDMSEVITCDDFLINDTKLTSQASVKAVSYILFKTFKQKSFKEIRGELLEKFKTSRVTHKGDLFTDGAWSYQKDEIYEKYSRMDIDELSLKNRDMLIHNDIDEQFLQFNNVSSDYVYNPESISDKKALIICDKSAQPLFEAFIAYFRQVFFYHDFWYFNKNLVDYDNFDVVIEVRAERLLDTALTFIINEKSRVLIPVKIRVNHLDVMGNCLTVDVDCRDIRNLPVDSTIKFYIDDELITECELMQGRCRHSLNLDGLDMGGHILKIRLEESDSTKARVVTKEFNID
;
A
#
# COMPACT_ATOMS: atom_id res chain seq x y z
N MET A 1 -34.36 5.22 -8.73
CA MET A 1 -34.03 4.43 -7.52
C MET A 1 -32.54 4.62 -7.27
N ILE A 2 -32.13 4.86 -6.02
CA ILE A 2 -30.72 5.07 -5.67
C ILE A 2 -30.04 3.71 -5.62
N ASP A 3 -28.93 3.55 -6.35
CA ASP A 3 -28.05 2.39 -6.17
C ASP A 3 -27.18 2.64 -4.93
N PHE A 4 -27.61 2.11 -3.78
CA PHE A 4 -26.92 2.32 -2.51
C PHE A 4 -25.52 1.69 -2.47
N ASN A 5 -25.28 0.59 -3.21
CA ASN A 5 -23.94 -0.02 -3.28
C ASN A 5 -22.95 0.93 -3.96
N GLN A 6 -23.37 1.55 -5.06
CA GLN A 6 -22.55 2.52 -5.75
C GLN A 6 -22.48 3.85 -4.98
N TYR A 7 -23.55 4.25 -4.29
CA TYR A 7 -23.61 5.51 -3.54
C TYR A 7 -22.71 5.49 -2.29
N PHE A 8 -22.63 4.36 -1.57
CA PHE A 8 -21.77 4.21 -0.40
C PHE A 8 -20.35 3.73 -0.72
N LYS A 9 -20.03 3.56 -2.01
CA LYS A 9 -18.72 3.10 -2.46
C LYS A 9 -17.61 4.05 -2.02
N GLY A 10 -16.64 3.51 -1.28
CA GLY A 10 -15.48 4.27 -0.77
C GLY A 10 -15.73 4.96 0.57
N LEU A 11 -16.95 4.92 1.12
CA LEU A 11 -17.20 5.30 2.50
C LEU A 11 -16.73 4.18 3.45
N LYS A 12 -16.31 4.57 4.65
CA LYS A 12 -16.17 3.64 5.78
C LYS A 12 -17.56 3.41 6.37
N LYS A 13 -17.82 3.79 7.62
CA LYS A 13 -19.10 3.56 8.30
C LYS A 13 -19.94 4.80 8.59
N THR A 14 -19.51 5.97 8.15
CA THR A 14 -20.23 7.22 8.41
C THR A 14 -20.57 7.93 7.11
N ILE A 15 -21.79 8.46 7.02
CA ILE A 15 -22.20 9.41 5.98
C ILE A 15 -22.70 10.69 6.63
N GLU A 16 -22.33 11.82 6.05
CA GLU A 16 -22.86 13.13 6.43
C GLU A 16 -24.23 13.36 5.78
N GLY A 17 -25.21 13.69 6.61
CA GLY A 17 -26.53 14.15 6.23
C GLY A 17 -26.66 15.68 6.25
N LYS A 18 -27.89 16.15 6.20
CA LYS A 18 -28.23 17.58 6.31
C LYS A 18 -28.02 18.08 7.74
N ASP A 19 -27.77 19.38 7.87
CA ASP A 19 -27.65 20.09 9.16
C ASP A 19 -26.66 19.46 10.16
N ASN A 20 -25.60 18.86 9.61
CA ASN A 20 -24.52 18.17 10.34
C ASN A 20 -25.03 16.98 11.18
N TYR A 21 -26.09 16.30 10.74
CA TYR A 21 -26.40 14.96 11.22
C TYR A 21 -25.51 13.94 10.52
N TYR A 22 -25.02 12.96 11.27
CA TYR A 22 -24.21 11.87 10.73
C TYR A 22 -24.96 10.54 10.90
N PHE A 23 -24.84 9.65 9.93
CA PHE A 23 -25.55 8.37 9.91
C PHE A 23 -24.60 7.20 9.69
N LEU A 24 -25.00 6.04 10.20
CA LEU A 24 -24.28 4.79 10.01
C LEU A 24 -24.55 4.24 8.60
N VAL A 25 -23.50 3.85 7.89
CA VAL A 25 -23.54 3.17 6.58
C VAL A 25 -22.53 2.04 6.56
N ASN A 26 -22.63 1.11 5.60
CA ASN A 26 -21.67 -0.01 5.43
C ASN A 26 -21.32 -0.74 6.74
N ASP A 27 -22.24 -0.75 7.71
CA ASP A 27 -22.14 -1.62 8.86
C ASP A 27 -22.54 -3.04 8.44
N THR A 28 -22.30 -4.01 9.32
CA THR A 28 -22.58 -5.42 9.02
C THR A 28 -24.07 -5.71 8.84
N ASN A 29 -24.95 -4.89 9.43
CA ASN A 29 -26.40 -5.04 9.30
C ASN A 29 -26.99 -4.15 8.18
N ASN A 30 -26.16 -3.37 7.49
CA ASN A 30 -26.57 -2.48 6.40
C ASN A 30 -27.76 -1.55 6.77
N GLU A 31 -27.67 -0.84 7.90
CA GLU A 31 -28.76 -0.07 8.52
C GLU A 31 -29.62 0.71 7.52
N ILE A 32 -29.02 1.54 6.67
CA ILE A 32 -29.79 2.36 5.72
C ILE A 32 -30.44 1.51 4.61
N ARG A 33 -29.76 0.45 4.14
CA ARG A 33 -30.25 -0.34 3.00
C ARG A 33 -31.47 -1.16 3.39
N GLN A 34 -31.48 -1.80 4.57
CA GLN A 34 -32.65 -2.54 5.04
C GLN A 34 -33.93 -1.68 5.08
N HIS A 35 -33.80 -0.36 5.23
CA HIS A 35 -34.93 0.57 5.30
C HIS A 35 -35.32 1.20 3.97
N TYR A 36 -34.34 1.54 3.13
CA TYR A 36 -34.56 2.42 1.97
C TYR A 36 -34.17 1.78 0.61
N ASP A 37 -33.50 0.63 0.60
CA ASP A 37 -33.18 -0.16 -0.58
C ASP A 37 -34.26 -1.25 -0.77
N TYR A 38 -35.19 -1.04 -1.70
CA TYR A 38 -36.28 -2.01 -1.94
C TYR A 38 -35.79 -3.34 -2.52
N ASP A 39 -34.58 -3.37 -3.10
CA ASP A 39 -33.95 -4.58 -3.58
C ASP A 39 -33.17 -5.32 -2.47
N TYR A 40 -33.08 -4.73 -1.28
CA TYR A 40 -32.46 -5.38 -0.12
C TYR A 40 -33.32 -6.55 0.37
N GLN A 41 -32.73 -7.74 0.30
CA GLN A 41 -33.34 -8.98 0.77
C GLN A 41 -32.99 -9.18 2.24
N SER A 42 -34.01 -9.03 3.09
CA SER A 42 -33.83 -9.27 4.53
C SER A 42 -33.53 -10.74 4.81
N SER A 43 -32.59 -11.03 5.69
CA SER A 43 -32.26 -12.39 6.17
C SER A 43 -33.19 -12.90 7.28
N VAL A 44 -34.18 -12.10 7.69
CA VAL A 44 -35.06 -12.45 8.80
C VAL A 44 -36.10 -13.50 8.40
N ASP A 45 -36.09 -14.62 9.10
CA ASP A 45 -37.12 -15.66 9.10
C ASP A 45 -38.12 -15.36 10.23
N ILE A 46 -39.23 -14.70 9.86
CA ILE A 46 -40.28 -14.25 10.77
C ILE A 46 -40.90 -15.42 11.54
N GLU A 47 -41.02 -16.61 10.92
CA GLU A 47 -41.60 -17.78 11.57
C GLU A 47 -40.68 -18.32 12.67
N ARG A 48 -39.38 -18.44 12.38
CA ARG A 48 -38.38 -18.83 13.38
C ARG A 48 -38.27 -17.80 14.50
N PHE A 49 -38.34 -16.51 14.17
CA PHE A 49 -38.33 -15.44 15.16
C PHE A 49 -39.53 -15.55 16.10
N ALA A 50 -40.75 -15.70 15.57
CA ALA A 50 -41.95 -15.87 16.37
C ALA A 50 -41.85 -17.08 17.32
N LYS A 51 -41.33 -18.22 16.82
CA LYS A 51 -41.09 -19.42 17.65
C LYS A 51 -40.08 -19.17 18.77
N SER A 52 -38.98 -18.46 18.48
CA SER A 52 -37.98 -18.06 19.46
C SER A 52 -38.57 -17.20 20.57
N ILE A 53 -39.32 -16.15 20.21
CA ILE A 53 -39.96 -15.26 21.21
C ILE A 53 -41.02 -16.00 22.03
N ALA A 54 -41.87 -16.81 21.40
CA ALA A 54 -42.87 -17.61 22.10
C ALA A 54 -42.21 -18.56 23.11
N SER A 55 -41.15 -19.27 22.70
CA SER A 55 -40.41 -20.17 23.58
C SER A 55 -39.79 -19.46 24.78
N LYS A 56 -39.24 -18.25 24.60
CA LYS A 56 -38.73 -17.42 25.71
C LYS A 56 -39.85 -16.97 26.64
N LYS A 57 -40.98 -16.49 26.10
CA LYS A 57 -42.16 -16.09 26.88
C LYS A 57 -42.68 -17.24 27.73
N ASP A 58 -42.86 -18.42 27.14
CA ASP A 58 -43.31 -19.61 27.86
C ASP A 58 -42.33 -20.02 28.97
N TYR A 59 -41.03 -19.96 28.70
CA TYR A 59 -40.00 -20.25 29.69
C TYR A 59 -40.06 -19.30 30.88
N PHE A 60 -40.03 -17.99 30.65
CA PHE A 60 -40.05 -17.00 31.73
C PHE A 60 -41.36 -17.00 32.51
N HIS A 61 -42.50 -17.14 31.83
CA HIS A 61 -43.79 -17.30 32.48
C HIS A 61 -43.82 -18.54 33.39
N SER A 62 -43.23 -19.66 32.97
CA SER A 62 -43.14 -20.88 33.81
C SER A 62 -42.29 -20.69 35.08
N LYS A 63 -41.51 -19.62 35.15
CA LYS A 63 -40.61 -19.27 36.25
C LYS A 63 -41.13 -18.09 37.09
N ASP A 64 -42.31 -17.56 36.79
CA ASP A 64 -42.86 -16.35 37.40
C ASP A 64 -41.95 -15.12 37.20
N ILE A 65 -41.34 -15.03 36.01
CA ILE A 65 -40.45 -13.94 35.59
C ILE A 65 -41.16 -13.14 34.49
N ASN A 66 -41.24 -11.82 34.62
CA ASN A 66 -41.80 -10.98 33.56
C ASN A 66 -40.79 -10.86 32.42
N TYR A 67 -41.24 -11.01 31.18
CA TYR A 67 -40.37 -10.88 30.01
C TYR A 67 -41.05 -10.17 28.86
N GLU A 68 -40.38 -9.13 28.35
CA GLU A 68 -40.77 -8.46 27.11
C GLU A 68 -39.57 -8.02 26.26
N PHE A 69 -39.80 -7.89 24.94
CA PHE A 69 -38.80 -7.48 23.96
C PHE A 69 -39.17 -6.13 23.34
N PHE A 70 -38.32 -5.13 23.55
CA PHE A 70 -38.44 -3.77 23.03
C PHE A 70 -37.46 -3.49 21.89
N VAL A 71 -37.89 -2.65 20.95
CA VAL A 71 -37.07 -2.23 19.79
C VAL A 71 -36.90 -0.72 19.79
N ILE A 72 -35.65 -0.27 19.83
CA ILE A 72 -35.28 1.14 19.63
C ILE A 72 -35.19 1.38 18.11
N PRO A 73 -35.90 2.37 17.55
CA PRO A 73 -35.80 2.69 16.13
C PRO A 73 -34.39 3.15 15.79
N ASP A 74 -33.90 2.79 14.61
CA ASP A 74 -32.64 3.33 14.10
C ASP A 74 -32.73 4.86 13.93
N LYS A 75 -31.61 5.55 14.11
CA LYS A 75 -31.52 7.00 13.92
C LYS A 75 -31.95 7.41 12.51
N SER A 76 -31.66 6.58 11.49
CA SER A 76 -32.10 6.84 10.12
C SER A 76 -33.62 6.76 9.91
N ILE A 77 -34.37 6.17 10.85
CA ILE A 77 -35.84 6.18 10.88
C ILE A 77 -36.34 7.46 11.56
N THR A 78 -35.85 7.75 12.77
CA THR A 78 -36.30 8.91 13.55
C THR A 78 -35.88 10.23 12.89
N ALA A 79 -34.61 10.34 12.48
CA ALA A 79 -34.02 11.51 11.82
C ALA A 79 -34.04 11.46 10.29
N ARG A 80 -35.07 10.82 9.73
CA ARG A 80 -35.19 10.58 8.28
C ARG A 80 -35.05 11.86 7.44
N GLU A 81 -35.58 12.99 7.91
CA GLU A 81 -35.56 14.26 7.16
C GLU A 81 -34.14 14.80 6.93
N TYR A 82 -33.19 14.42 7.78
CA TYR A 82 -31.78 14.82 7.71
C TYR A 82 -30.92 13.88 6.86
N LEU A 83 -31.46 12.81 6.28
CA LEU A 83 -30.70 11.96 5.36
C LEU A 83 -30.28 12.75 4.09
N PRO A 84 -29.11 12.46 3.50
CA PRO A 84 -28.54 13.23 2.37
C PRO A 84 -29.20 12.93 1.02
N PHE A 85 -30.30 12.19 1.01
CA PHE A 85 -31.04 11.79 -0.19
C PHE A 85 -32.54 11.84 0.06
N GLU A 86 -33.33 11.79 -1.00
CA GLU A 86 -34.77 11.66 -0.90
C GLU A 86 -35.12 10.27 -0.37
N THR A 87 -35.95 10.24 0.67
CA THR A 87 -36.28 9.02 1.40
C THR A 87 -37.73 8.63 1.13
N PRO A 88 -37.99 7.43 0.61
CA PRO A 88 -39.34 6.87 0.60
C PRO A 88 -39.82 6.58 2.04
N THR A 89 -41.04 6.08 2.18
CA THR A 89 -41.48 5.47 3.45
C THR A 89 -40.57 4.28 3.76
N PRO A 90 -39.91 4.24 4.93
CA PRO A 90 -38.99 3.16 5.25
C PRO A 90 -39.72 1.82 5.33
N LYS A 91 -39.08 0.77 4.82
CA LYS A 91 -39.47 -0.62 5.09
C LYS A 91 -38.85 -1.03 6.42
N ARG A 92 -39.67 -1.42 7.38
CA ARG A 92 -39.20 -1.75 8.73
C ARG A 92 -39.50 -3.19 9.06
N ILE A 93 -38.48 -3.91 9.55
CA ILE A 93 -38.64 -5.30 10.00
C ILE A 93 -39.60 -5.33 11.19
N THR A 94 -39.51 -4.33 12.07
CA THR A 94 -40.40 -4.16 13.24
C THR A 94 -41.87 -4.12 12.84
N ASP A 95 -42.22 -3.45 11.74
CA ASP A 95 -43.61 -3.38 11.25
C ASP A 95 -44.13 -4.78 10.83
N HIS A 96 -43.26 -5.66 10.33
CA HIS A 96 -43.60 -7.05 9.99
C HIS A 96 -43.70 -7.97 11.21
N LEU A 97 -42.96 -7.69 12.27
CA LEU A 97 -43.00 -8.45 13.53
C LEU A 97 -44.27 -8.17 14.35
N GLY A 98 -44.84 -6.96 14.21
CA GLY A 98 -46.09 -6.58 14.88
C GLY A 98 -46.01 -6.78 16.39
N LYS A 99 -46.99 -7.49 16.98
CA LYS A 99 -47.10 -7.70 18.44
C LYS A 99 -46.04 -8.64 19.06
N LEU A 100 -45.12 -9.17 18.26
CA LEU A 100 -44.02 -9.98 18.78
C LEU A 100 -43.00 -9.16 19.57
N VAL A 101 -42.92 -7.85 19.29
CA VAL A 101 -42.01 -6.89 19.93
C VAL A 101 -42.76 -5.59 20.23
N TYR A 102 -42.24 -4.80 21.17
CA TYR A 102 -42.73 -3.45 21.46
C TYR A 102 -41.86 -2.42 20.74
N ASP A 103 -42.42 -1.78 19.72
CA ASP A 103 -41.77 -0.73 18.94
C ASP A 103 -41.78 0.60 19.72
N LEU A 104 -40.60 1.13 20.04
CA LEU A 104 -40.45 2.39 20.76
C LEU A 104 -40.47 3.63 19.84
N ARG A 105 -40.72 3.46 18.52
CA ARG A 105 -40.70 4.57 17.55
C ARG A 105 -41.61 5.74 17.93
N ASP A 106 -42.81 5.46 18.43
CA ASP A 106 -43.76 6.53 18.73
C ASP A 106 -43.41 7.27 20.05
N LEU A 107 -42.48 6.74 20.84
CA LEU A 107 -41.97 7.36 22.07
C LEU A 107 -40.69 8.16 21.82
N ILE A 108 -39.84 7.70 20.90
CA ILE A 108 -38.53 8.29 20.59
C ILE A 108 -38.70 9.31 19.46
N THR A 109 -38.30 10.54 19.74
CA THR A 109 -38.48 11.72 18.90
C THR A 109 -37.14 12.27 18.43
N MET A 110 -37.18 13.35 17.65
CA MET A 110 -35.98 14.04 17.17
C MET A 110 -35.09 14.61 18.27
N ASP A 111 -35.66 14.95 19.43
CA ASP A 111 -34.88 15.50 20.55
C ASP A 111 -34.09 14.39 21.30
N ASP A 112 -34.40 13.13 21.00
CA ASP A 112 -33.77 11.96 21.60
C ASP A 112 -32.63 11.40 20.76
N VAL A 113 -32.32 11.97 19.60
CA VAL A 113 -31.25 11.48 18.72
C VAL A 113 -30.04 12.41 18.73
N LEU A 114 -28.86 11.83 18.92
CA LEU A 114 -27.60 12.56 18.95
C LEU A 114 -27.10 12.84 17.53
N LYS A 115 -26.52 14.01 17.25
CA LYS A 115 -26.09 14.36 15.87
C LYS A 115 -24.89 13.55 15.38
N ASN A 116 -23.89 13.36 16.24
CA ASN A 116 -22.60 12.73 15.93
C ASN A 116 -22.50 11.26 16.35
N ASP A 117 -23.59 10.69 16.86
CA ASP A 117 -23.61 9.35 17.46
C ASP A 117 -24.80 8.53 16.91
N THR A 118 -24.70 7.20 16.91
CA THR A 118 -25.77 6.30 16.47
C THR A 118 -26.86 6.02 17.51
N HIS A 119 -26.62 6.34 18.78
CA HIS A 119 -27.51 5.98 19.89
C HIS A 119 -28.52 7.10 20.22
N ILE A 120 -29.55 6.74 20.99
CA ILE A 120 -30.46 7.70 21.62
C ILE A 120 -29.78 8.47 22.76
N SER A 121 -30.26 9.68 23.07
CA SER A 121 -29.76 10.51 24.16
C SER A 121 -30.05 9.89 25.52
N VAL A 122 -29.23 10.20 26.53
CA VAL A 122 -29.45 9.71 27.90
C VAL A 122 -30.75 10.27 28.49
N MET A 123 -31.16 11.47 28.09
CA MET A 123 -32.42 12.08 28.55
C MET A 123 -33.66 11.31 28.11
N SER A 124 -33.60 10.61 26.98
CA SER A 124 -34.69 9.73 26.53
C SER A 124 -35.00 8.63 27.56
N SER A 125 -34.04 8.27 28.42
CA SER A 125 -34.24 7.24 29.45
C SER A 125 -35.33 7.56 30.45
N LEU A 126 -35.57 8.85 30.72
CA LEU A 126 -36.61 9.33 31.65
C LEU A 126 -38.03 9.12 31.12
N LYS A 127 -38.20 8.78 29.84
CA LYS A 127 -39.48 8.36 29.26
C LYS A 127 -39.49 6.91 28.80
N VAL A 128 -38.39 6.43 28.23
CA VAL A 128 -38.26 5.06 27.72
C VAL A 128 -38.34 4.05 28.87
N THR A 129 -37.66 4.32 29.98
CA THR A 129 -37.64 3.38 31.12
C THR A 129 -39.00 3.27 31.79
N PRO A 130 -39.69 4.37 32.15
CA PRO A 130 -41.08 4.30 32.63
C PRO A 130 -42.03 3.55 31.70
N HIS A 131 -41.91 3.76 30.38
CA HIS A 131 -42.75 3.06 29.41
C HIS A 131 -42.49 1.55 29.40
N ILE A 132 -41.22 1.14 29.39
CA ILE A 132 -40.83 -0.27 29.47
C ILE A 132 -41.41 -0.92 30.74
N LEU A 133 -41.26 -0.26 31.90
CA LEU A 133 -41.76 -0.77 33.17
C LEU A 133 -43.29 -0.85 33.20
N GLY A 134 -44.00 0.14 32.64
CA GLY A 134 -45.46 0.13 32.53
C GLY A 134 -45.96 -1.00 31.65
N VAL A 135 -45.30 -1.27 30.52
CA VAL A 135 -45.63 -2.43 29.67
C VAL A 135 -45.37 -3.74 30.42
N LEU A 136 -44.19 -3.88 31.03
CA LEU A 136 -43.76 -5.11 31.68
C LEU A 136 -44.64 -5.47 32.89
N HIS A 137 -45.09 -4.48 33.65
CA HIS A 137 -45.93 -4.65 34.82
C HIS A 137 -47.43 -4.43 34.57
N ASN A 138 -47.82 -4.16 33.32
CA ASN A 138 -49.19 -3.86 32.92
C ASN A 138 -49.81 -2.68 33.73
N THR A 139 -49.06 -1.58 33.88
CA THR A 139 -49.46 -0.33 34.56
C THR A 139 -49.20 0.89 33.68
N ASN A 140 -49.45 2.11 34.19
CA ASN A 140 -49.14 3.33 33.46
C ASN A 140 -47.66 3.72 33.66
N ALA A 141 -47.01 4.24 32.61
CA ALA A 141 -45.67 4.81 32.69
C ALA A 141 -45.56 5.92 33.76
N ASP A 142 -46.64 6.66 33.99
CA ASP A 142 -46.69 7.72 35.02
C ASP A 142 -46.44 7.19 36.44
N ASP A 143 -46.66 5.90 36.70
CA ASP A 143 -46.39 5.27 38.00
C ASP A 143 -44.89 5.18 38.31
N TYR A 144 -44.03 5.46 37.32
CA TYR A 144 -42.57 5.37 37.41
C TYR A 144 -41.86 6.73 37.32
N THR A 145 -42.59 7.86 37.41
CA THR A 145 -41.98 9.20 37.35
C THR A 145 -41.00 9.48 38.48
N GLN A 146 -41.11 8.75 39.60
CA GLN A 146 -40.18 8.82 40.73
C GLN A 146 -38.71 8.47 40.38
N ILE A 147 -38.46 7.89 39.20
CA ILE A 147 -37.09 7.76 38.65
C ILE A 147 -36.41 9.13 38.49
N ILE A 148 -37.18 10.15 38.11
CA ILE A 148 -36.69 11.54 37.98
C ILE A 148 -36.20 12.05 39.34
N ASP A 149 -36.94 11.79 40.41
CA ASP A 149 -36.58 12.21 41.78
C ASP A 149 -35.33 11.48 42.32
N LYS A 150 -35.01 10.32 41.73
CA LYS A 150 -33.87 9.48 42.10
C LYS A 150 -32.64 9.70 41.24
N THR A 151 -32.69 10.65 40.31
CA THR A 151 -31.59 10.95 39.39
C THR A 151 -31.37 12.46 39.29
N HIS A 152 -30.22 12.85 38.75
CA HIS A 152 -29.90 14.22 38.37
C HIS A 152 -29.13 14.22 37.05
N VAL A 153 -29.09 15.38 36.41
CA VAL A 153 -28.43 15.57 35.11
C VAL A 153 -27.07 16.22 35.32
N GLU A 154 -26.05 15.63 34.74
CA GLU A 154 -24.72 16.23 34.60
C GLU A 154 -24.44 16.53 33.12
N VAL A 155 -23.51 17.44 32.85
CA VAL A 155 -23.06 17.75 31.48
C VAL A 155 -21.64 17.28 31.30
N VAL A 156 -21.42 16.44 30.30
CA VAL A 156 -20.10 15.88 29.97
C VAL A 156 -19.74 16.14 28.51
N ASP A 157 -18.44 16.18 28.24
CA ASP A 157 -17.94 16.17 26.86
C ASP A 157 -18.01 14.74 26.31
N HIS A 158 -18.82 14.53 25.27
CA HIS A 158 -19.01 13.22 24.63
C HIS A 158 -18.45 13.22 23.22
N LYS A 159 -17.68 12.17 22.90
CA LYS A 159 -17.23 11.90 21.55
C LYS A 159 -18.12 10.85 20.89
N GLY A 160 -18.87 11.26 19.86
CA GLY A 160 -19.79 10.38 19.14
C GLY A 160 -19.11 9.22 18.42
N ASP A 161 -19.73 8.03 18.44
CA ASP A 161 -19.18 6.80 17.85
C ASP A 161 -18.93 6.87 16.34
N LEU A 162 -19.71 7.67 15.60
CA LEU A 162 -19.54 7.90 14.16
C LEU A 162 -18.26 8.66 13.81
N PHE A 163 -17.61 9.28 14.81
CA PHE A 163 -16.34 10.00 14.67
C PHE A 163 -15.14 9.19 15.17
N PHE A 164 -15.30 7.90 15.46
CA PHE A 164 -14.13 7.04 15.63
C PHE A 164 -13.40 6.84 14.30
N VAL A 165 -12.07 6.77 14.33
CA VAL A 165 -11.21 6.77 13.12
C VAL A 165 -11.56 5.63 12.16
N PHE A 166 -11.98 4.49 12.69
CA PHE A 166 -12.39 3.33 11.90
C PHE A 166 -13.82 3.46 11.32
N ASN A 167 -14.67 4.32 11.88
CA ASN A 167 -16.00 4.62 11.36
C ASN A 167 -15.99 5.81 10.38
N TRP A 168 -15.20 6.83 10.68
CA TRP A 168 -15.18 8.10 9.95
C TRP A 168 -14.69 7.96 8.50
N SER A 169 -15.57 8.32 7.56
CA SER A 169 -15.34 8.18 6.11
C SER A 169 -14.56 9.35 5.48
N TYR A 170 -14.40 10.46 6.18
CA TYR A 170 -13.83 11.70 5.63
C TYR A 170 -12.43 11.98 6.20
N PRO A 171 -11.69 13.00 5.71
CA PRO A 171 -10.47 13.46 6.35
C PRO A 171 -10.70 13.93 7.81
N GLN A 172 -9.67 13.85 8.66
CA GLN A 172 -9.70 14.39 10.03
C GLN A 172 -9.34 15.89 10.02
N ASP A 173 -10.16 16.68 9.34
CA ASP A 173 -9.98 18.13 9.20
C ASP A 173 -10.72 18.92 10.31
N GLU A 174 -10.89 20.23 10.12
CA GLU A 174 -11.61 21.08 11.08
C GLU A 174 -13.08 20.66 11.31
N ARG A 175 -13.71 19.98 10.33
CA ARG A 175 -15.07 19.43 10.50
C ARG A 175 -15.07 18.31 11.52
N PHE A 176 -14.08 17.41 11.43
CA PHE A 176 -13.89 16.34 12.41
C PHE A 176 -13.71 16.92 13.81
N LYS A 177 -12.81 17.91 13.97
CA LYS A 177 -12.56 18.54 15.28
C LYS A 177 -13.80 19.23 15.83
N LYS A 178 -14.58 19.90 14.98
CA LYS A 178 -15.75 20.68 15.38
C LYS A 178 -16.93 19.82 15.84
N TYR A 179 -17.17 18.68 15.19
CA TYR A 179 -18.40 17.89 15.40
C TYR A 179 -18.16 16.53 16.08
N ALA A 180 -16.91 16.10 16.24
CA ALA A 180 -16.60 14.86 16.95
C ALA A 180 -17.04 14.92 18.42
N HIS A 181 -16.92 16.08 19.05
CA HIS A 181 -17.25 16.30 20.46
C HIS A 181 -18.49 17.18 20.59
N MET A 182 -19.36 16.84 21.54
CA MET A 182 -20.50 17.68 21.94
C MET A 182 -20.74 17.57 23.45
N GLN A 183 -21.25 18.65 24.04
CA GLN A 183 -21.70 18.63 25.42
C GLN A 183 -23.02 17.86 25.49
N LEU A 184 -23.05 16.78 26.26
CA LEU A 184 -24.23 15.95 26.47
C LEU A 184 -24.65 15.95 27.93
N GLU A 185 -25.96 15.97 28.10
CA GLU A 185 -26.61 15.64 29.36
C GLU A 185 -26.48 14.12 29.58
N VAL A 186 -25.95 13.75 30.75
CA VAL A 186 -25.93 12.38 31.26
C VAL A 186 -26.73 12.34 32.56
N LEU A 187 -27.25 11.15 32.87
CA LEU A 187 -28.09 10.92 34.03
C LEU A 187 -27.28 10.16 35.09
N GLU A 188 -27.28 10.63 36.32
CA GLU A 188 -26.64 9.94 37.45
C GLU A 188 -27.64 9.70 38.58
N PRO A 189 -27.64 8.52 39.23
CA PRO A 189 -28.41 8.28 40.43
C PRO A 189 -28.02 9.24 41.56
N ASN A 190 -29.01 9.71 42.33
CA ASN A 190 -28.80 10.54 43.52
C ASN A 190 -28.20 9.74 44.68
N ASP A 191 -28.47 8.44 44.72
CA ASP A 191 -28.00 7.53 45.75
C ASP A 191 -26.76 6.75 45.28
N GLU A 192 -25.89 6.39 46.23
CA GLU A 192 -24.75 5.52 45.96
C GLU A 192 -25.20 4.13 45.49
N TYR A 193 -24.58 3.65 44.42
CA TYR A 193 -24.71 2.29 43.90
C TYR A 193 -23.31 1.69 43.70
N ARG A 194 -23.25 0.36 43.68
CA ARG A 194 -22.01 -0.39 43.48
C ARG A 194 -22.04 -1.13 42.15
N GLN A 195 -21.04 -0.94 41.32
CA GLN A 195 -20.75 -1.87 40.23
C GLN A 195 -19.99 -3.07 40.80
N VAL A 196 -20.45 -4.28 40.51
CA VAL A 196 -19.77 -5.52 40.87
C VAL A 196 -18.53 -5.67 39.98
N GLU A 197 -17.39 -6.00 40.60
CA GLU A 197 -16.14 -6.17 39.87
C GLU A 197 -16.26 -7.31 38.86
N LEU A 198 -15.64 -7.14 37.69
CA LEU A 198 -15.74 -8.12 36.61
C LEU A 198 -15.27 -9.52 37.04
N GLY A 199 -14.28 -9.60 37.94
CA GLY A 199 -13.79 -10.86 38.49
C GLY A 199 -14.80 -11.61 39.35
N ASP A 200 -15.78 -10.90 39.92
CA ASP A 200 -16.83 -11.49 40.76
C ASP A 200 -18.04 -11.99 39.94
N ILE A 201 -18.12 -11.63 38.66
CA ILE A 201 -19.07 -12.22 37.70
C ILE A 201 -18.51 -13.58 37.24
N PRO A 202 -19.32 -14.66 37.14
CA PRO A 202 -18.88 -15.95 36.60
C PRO A 202 -18.24 -15.79 35.22
N GLU A 203 -17.16 -16.53 34.95
CA GLU A 203 -16.29 -16.33 33.80
C GLU A 203 -17.05 -16.36 32.47
N GLU A 204 -17.99 -17.29 32.34
CA GLU A 204 -18.87 -17.48 31.18
C GLU A 204 -19.81 -16.30 30.89
N TYR A 205 -20.02 -15.39 31.84
CA TYR A 205 -20.90 -14.22 31.69
C TYR A 205 -20.16 -12.89 31.69
N ARG A 206 -18.85 -12.88 31.96
CA ARG A 206 -18.05 -11.65 32.02
C ARG A 206 -18.00 -10.91 30.68
N MET A 207 -17.86 -11.67 29.60
CA MET A 207 -17.55 -11.13 28.27
C MET A 207 -18.39 -11.81 27.20
N VAL A 208 -18.81 -11.01 26.21
CA VAL A 208 -19.38 -11.50 24.96
C VAL A 208 -18.56 -10.87 23.84
N SER A 209 -17.77 -11.69 23.16
CA SER A 209 -16.64 -11.21 22.36
C SER A 209 -15.82 -10.19 23.19
N LYS A 210 -15.57 -8.99 22.66
CA LYS A 210 -14.78 -7.93 23.31
C LYS A 210 -15.58 -7.07 24.29
N ARG A 211 -16.87 -7.33 24.51
CA ARG A 211 -17.77 -6.49 25.32
C ARG A 211 -17.94 -7.07 26.73
N LYS A 212 -17.81 -6.21 27.75
CA LYS A 212 -17.95 -6.55 29.16
C LYS A 212 -19.39 -6.47 29.62
N SER A 213 -19.93 -7.53 30.20
CA SER A 213 -21.20 -7.46 30.92
C SER A 213 -21.05 -6.59 32.17
N GLU A 214 -22.13 -5.95 32.61
CA GLU A 214 -22.12 -5.02 33.74
C GLU A 214 -23.17 -5.41 34.76
N TYR A 215 -22.78 -5.53 36.03
CA TYR A 215 -23.70 -5.87 37.12
C TYR A 215 -23.63 -4.78 38.19
N TYR A 216 -24.79 -4.20 38.52
CA TYR A 216 -24.95 -3.12 39.49
C TYR A 216 -25.86 -3.53 40.64
N ILE A 217 -25.57 -2.99 41.84
CA ILE A 217 -26.34 -3.15 43.07
C ILE A 217 -26.62 -1.76 43.63
N ASN A 218 -27.90 -1.40 43.78
CA ASN A 218 -28.36 -0.16 44.38
C ASN A 218 -29.28 -0.44 45.59
N PRO A 219 -28.75 -0.40 46.83
CA PRO A 219 -29.54 -0.63 48.05
C PRO A 219 -30.67 0.39 48.27
N ASN A 220 -30.59 1.57 47.64
CA ASN A 220 -31.54 2.68 47.81
C ASN A 220 -32.45 2.88 46.59
N SER A 221 -32.49 1.88 45.71
CA SER A 221 -33.38 1.82 44.55
C SER A 221 -34.87 1.92 44.95
N ILE A 222 -35.70 2.26 43.97
CA ILE A 222 -37.15 2.40 44.14
C ILE A 222 -37.82 1.06 44.46
N SER A 223 -37.30 -0.03 43.91
CA SER A 223 -37.83 -1.38 44.05
C SER A 223 -36.74 -2.33 44.54
N ASP A 224 -37.14 -3.34 45.30
CA ASP A 224 -36.26 -4.43 45.75
C ASP A 224 -36.05 -5.51 44.67
N LYS A 225 -36.65 -5.37 43.49
CA LYS A 225 -36.54 -6.32 42.39
C LYS A 225 -35.16 -6.38 41.73
N LYS A 226 -34.92 -7.48 41.02
CA LYS A 226 -33.76 -7.73 40.16
C LYS A 226 -34.16 -7.74 38.69
N ALA A 227 -33.35 -7.11 37.84
CA ALA A 227 -33.55 -7.09 36.40
C ALA A 227 -32.36 -7.66 35.63
N LEU A 228 -32.63 -8.58 34.71
CA LEU A 228 -31.66 -9.03 33.70
C LEU A 228 -31.98 -8.34 32.37
N ILE A 229 -31.04 -7.58 31.85
CA ILE A 229 -31.23 -6.79 30.62
C ILE A 229 -30.36 -7.38 29.52
N LEU A 230 -31.00 -8.01 28.52
CA LEU A 230 -30.36 -8.53 27.32
C LEU A 230 -30.27 -7.40 26.29
N ARG A 231 -29.06 -6.89 26.03
CA ARG A 231 -28.91 -5.59 25.39
C ARG A 231 -27.91 -5.53 24.24
N ASP A 232 -28.02 -4.41 23.50
CA ASP A 232 -26.97 -3.84 22.68
C ASP A 232 -26.45 -2.50 23.27
N SER A 233 -25.67 -1.76 22.47
CA SER A 233 -25.09 -0.49 22.90
C SER A 233 -26.08 0.66 23.09
N SER A 234 -27.28 0.60 22.50
CA SER A 234 -28.30 1.65 22.67
C SER A 234 -28.88 1.70 24.08
N THR A 235 -28.74 0.59 24.81
CA THR A 235 -29.20 0.51 26.21
C THR A 235 -28.27 1.23 27.19
N ASN A 236 -27.06 1.62 26.78
CA ASN A 236 -26.15 2.42 27.61
C ASN A 236 -26.81 3.71 28.09
N SER A 237 -27.63 4.33 27.24
CA SER A 237 -28.38 5.54 27.58
C SER A 237 -29.46 5.31 28.65
N LEU A 238 -29.87 4.06 28.87
CA LEU A 238 -30.91 3.66 29.82
C LEU A 238 -30.36 3.07 31.13
N THR A 239 -29.04 2.87 31.23
CA THR A 239 -28.44 2.14 32.35
C THR A 239 -28.82 2.75 33.71
N LYS A 240 -28.78 4.08 33.81
CA LYS A 240 -28.85 4.81 35.07
C LYS A 240 -30.27 4.90 35.61
N SER A 241 -31.26 5.01 34.73
CA SER A 241 -32.68 4.94 35.11
C SER A 241 -33.08 3.54 35.59
N PHE A 242 -32.55 2.47 34.98
CA PHE A 242 -32.75 1.11 35.49
C PHE A 242 -32.09 0.88 36.85
N ILE A 243 -30.86 1.38 37.06
CA ILE A 243 -30.17 1.32 38.37
C ILE A 243 -30.95 2.10 39.44
N ALA A 244 -31.57 3.23 39.09
CA ALA A 244 -32.41 3.97 40.02
C ALA A 244 -33.66 3.19 40.43
N TYR A 245 -34.25 2.41 39.52
CA TYR A 245 -35.47 1.66 39.78
C TYR A 245 -35.23 0.32 40.49
N TYR A 246 -34.28 -0.49 40.04
CA TYR A 246 -34.05 -1.87 40.51
C TYR A 246 -32.92 -1.97 41.54
N ARG A 247 -33.04 -2.91 42.48
CA ARG A 247 -32.00 -3.20 43.48
C ARG A 247 -30.77 -3.86 42.88
N GLU A 248 -30.97 -4.76 41.93
CA GLU A 248 -29.88 -5.42 41.19
C GLU A 248 -30.19 -5.37 39.70
N VAL A 249 -29.21 -4.95 38.90
CA VAL A 249 -29.37 -4.92 37.43
C VAL A 249 -28.16 -5.57 36.77
N PHE A 250 -28.40 -6.62 36.00
CA PHE A 250 -27.37 -7.27 35.20
C PHE A 250 -27.60 -6.98 33.72
N PHE A 251 -26.74 -6.15 33.14
CA PHE A 251 -26.70 -5.87 31.72
C PHE A 251 -25.80 -6.87 30.98
N TYR A 252 -26.42 -7.84 30.32
CA TYR A 252 -25.74 -8.88 29.57
C TYR A 252 -25.66 -8.53 28.07
N TRP A 253 -24.46 -8.63 27.49
CA TRP A 253 -24.22 -8.21 26.10
C TRP A 253 -24.68 -9.20 25.04
N ASP A 254 -24.95 -10.45 25.43
CA ASP A 254 -25.41 -11.45 24.48
C ASP A 254 -26.90 -11.26 24.25
N HIS A 255 -27.21 -10.52 23.20
CA HIS A 255 -28.57 -10.44 22.68
C HIS A 255 -28.81 -11.54 21.64
N TRP A 256 -27.81 -12.24 21.12
CA TRP A 256 -28.04 -13.21 20.03
C TRP A 256 -28.45 -14.58 20.55
N TYR A 257 -27.90 -15.00 21.69
CA TYR A 257 -28.16 -16.30 22.29
C TYR A 257 -28.97 -16.14 23.57
N PHE A 258 -29.88 -17.08 23.79
CA PHE A 258 -30.59 -17.21 25.07
C PHE A 258 -29.75 -18.13 25.96
N ASN A 259 -29.49 -17.71 27.20
CA ASN A 259 -28.67 -18.47 28.14
C ASN A 259 -29.47 -18.77 29.41
N LYS A 260 -29.95 -20.00 29.55
CA LYS A 260 -30.77 -20.40 30.69
C LYS A 260 -29.99 -20.41 32.00
N GLN A 261 -28.71 -20.78 31.95
CA GLN A 261 -27.84 -20.87 33.12
C GLN A 261 -27.63 -19.50 33.76
N LEU A 262 -27.53 -18.44 32.95
CA LEU A 262 -27.49 -17.06 33.44
C LEU A 262 -28.76 -16.69 34.22
N VAL A 263 -29.93 -17.08 33.71
CA VAL A 263 -31.22 -16.83 34.40
C VAL A 263 -31.27 -17.57 35.73
N GLU A 264 -30.82 -18.83 35.76
CA GLU A 264 -30.80 -19.66 36.98
C GLU A 264 -29.80 -19.14 38.03
N TYR A 265 -28.65 -18.63 37.59
CA TYR A 265 -27.64 -18.00 38.44
C TYR A 265 -28.12 -16.67 39.02
N PHE A 266 -28.63 -15.77 38.17
CA PHE A 266 -28.95 -14.40 38.58
C PHE A 266 -30.33 -14.28 39.27
N GLN A 267 -31.27 -15.17 38.93
CA GLN A 267 -32.63 -15.20 39.48
C GLN A 267 -33.35 -13.84 39.35
N PRO A 268 -33.53 -13.31 38.13
CA PRO A 268 -34.21 -12.02 37.93
C PRO A 268 -35.71 -12.13 38.20
N ASP A 269 -36.32 -11.04 38.68
CA ASP A 269 -37.79 -10.89 38.71
C ASP A 269 -38.30 -10.48 37.32
N ASP A 270 -37.50 -9.66 36.63
CA ASP A 270 -37.83 -9.05 35.36
C ASP A 270 -36.69 -9.29 34.34
N VAL A 271 -37.04 -9.66 33.11
CA VAL A 271 -36.11 -9.80 32.00
C VAL A 271 -36.52 -8.88 30.87
N ILE A 272 -35.64 -7.97 30.51
CA ILE A 272 -35.89 -6.96 29.48
C ILE A 272 -34.93 -7.23 28.33
N GLU A 273 -35.47 -7.62 27.18
CA GLU A 273 -34.69 -7.68 25.95
C GLU A 273 -34.89 -6.40 25.17
N ILE A 274 -33.79 -5.73 24.80
CA ILE A 274 -33.85 -4.46 24.10
C ILE A 274 -32.75 -4.36 23.05
N ARG A 275 -33.16 -4.03 21.82
CA ARG A 275 -32.24 -3.92 20.69
C ARG A 275 -32.59 -2.75 19.80
N THR A 276 -31.59 -2.21 19.13
CA THR A 276 -31.76 -1.30 18.00
C THR A 276 -32.27 -2.08 16.80
N GLU A 277 -33.17 -1.48 16.02
CA GLU A 277 -33.89 -2.10 14.92
C GLU A 277 -32.97 -2.83 13.92
N ARG A 278 -31.80 -2.27 13.55
CA ARG A 278 -30.80 -2.93 12.68
C ARG A 278 -30.29 -4.29 13.17
N PHE A 279 -30.33 -4.57 14.48
CA PHE A 279 -29.93 -5.88 14.99
C PHE A 279 -31.03 -6.94 14.83
N LEU A 280 -32.20 -6.57 14.33
CA LEU A 280 -33.22 -7.54 13.95
C LEU A 280 -32.93 -8.23 12.61
N GLU A 281 -31.99 -7.73 11.80
CA GLU A 281 -31.68 -8.23 10.46
C GLU A 281 -30.92 -9.57 10.46
N ASN A 282 -30.11 -9.84 11.49
CA ASN A 282 -29.28 -11.05 11.59
C ASN A 282 -29.54 -11.93 12.84
N PRO A 283 -30.78 -12.31 13.20
CA PRO A 283 -31.08 -13.00 14.45
C PRO A 283 -30.74 -14.50 14.42
N HIS A 284 -30.23 -15.02 15.54
CA HIS A 284 -29.87 -16.43 15.73
C HIS A 284 -31.02 -17.33 16.22
N TYR A 285 -32.25 -16.80 16.33
CA TYR A 285 -33.50 -17.50 16.71
C TYR A 285 -33.39 -18.54 17.85
N PRO A 286 -32.73 -18.25 18.99
CA PRO A 286 -32.59 -19.23 20.05
C PRO A 286 -33.95 -19.57 20.68
N THR A 287 -34.23 -20.85 20.92
CA THR A 287 -35.36 -21.27 21.76
C THR A 287 -34.85 -21.62 23.16
N ALA A 288 -35.73 -21.61 24.16
CA ALA A 288 -35.38 -21.99 25.52
C ALA A 288 -34.97 -23.48 25.64
N GLU A 289 -35.33 -24.31 24.66
CA GLU A 289 -35.00 -25.75 24.62
C GLU A 289 -33.69 -26.06 23.87
N THR A 290 -33.28 -25.21 22.92
CA THR A 290 -32.07 -25.41 22.11
C THR A 290 -30.85 -24.66 22.64
N ASP A 291 -30.86 -24.35 23.93
CA ASP A 291 -29.79 -23.65 24.64
C ASP A 291 -28.41 -24.29 24.32
N PHE A 292 -27.45 -23.46 23.90
CA PHE A 292 -26.08 -23.81 23.48
C PHE A 292 -25.85 -24.75 22.27
N LYS A 293 -26.88 -25.21 21.53
CA LYS A 293 -26.66 -26.07 20.33
C LYS A 293 -26.43 -25.34 19.02
N ILE A 294 -26.49 -24.01 19.02
CA ILE A 294 -26.17 -23.21 17.84
C ILE A 294 -24.65 -23.13 17.75
N LYS A 295 -24.08 -23.69 16.69
CA LYS A 295 -22.66 -23.54 16.38
C LYS A 295 -22.32 -22.06 16.26
N GLN A 296 -21.34 -21.63 17.04
CA GLN A 296 -20.89 -20.25 17.15
C GLN A 296 -19.93 -19.92 16.01
N ASP A 297 -19.89 -18.66 15.61
CA ASP A 297 -18.89 -18.23 14.64
C ASP A 297 -17.49 -18.19 15.28
N ILE A 298 -16.49 -18.50 14.47
CA ILE A 298 -15.08 -18.44 14.85
C ILE A 298 -14.53 -17.06 14.55
N ILE A 299 -13.74 -16.52 15.48
CA ILE A 299 -12.92 -15.33 15.32
C ILE A 299 -11.48 -15.76 15.09
N LEU A 300 -10.90 -15.33 13.96
CA LEU A 300 -9.51 -15.62 13.60
C LEU A 300 -8.66 -14.35 13.72
N ASN A 301 -7.67 -14.37 14.60
CA ASN A 301 -6.70 -13.28 14.76
C ASN A 301 -5.43 -13.61 13.96
N LEU A 302 -5.34 -13.11 12.72
CA LEU A 302 -4.21 -13.38 11.85
C LEU A 302 -2.98 -12.57 12.27
N GLU A 303 -1.93 -13.24 12.76
CA GLU A 303 -0.66 -12.61 13.13
C GLU A 303 0.36 -12.60 11.98
N THR A 304 0.52 -13.74 11.30
CA THR A 304 1.51 -13.89 10.21
C THR A 304 0.92 -14.69 9.06
N PHE A 305 1.15 -14.20 7.85
CA PHE A 305 0.80 -14.91 6.62
C PHE A 305 1.79 -14.51 5.52
N GLU A 306 2.95 -15.15 5.51
CA GLU A 306 4.09 -14.74 4.70
C GLU A 306 4.65 -15.92 3.92
N SER A 307 5.07 -15.67 2.68
CA SER A 307 5.82 -16.64 1.89
C SER A 307 7.16 -16.06 1.49
N HIS A 308 8.24 -16.79 1.75
CA HIS A 308 9.62 -16.40 1.44
C HIS A 308 10.48 -17.65 1.25
N ASP A 309 11.43 -17.62 0.31
CA ASP A 309 12.38 -18.72 0.03
C ASP A 309 11.72 -20.11 0.00
N LYS A 310 10.65 -20.22 -0.80
CA LYS A 310 9.79 -21.41 -0.91
C LYS A 310 9.29 -21.95 0.43
N LYS A 311 8.97 -21.07 1.38
CA LYS A 311 8.27 -21.42 2.63
C LYS A 311 7.00 -20.62 2.76
N LEU A 312 6.03 -21.16 3.48
CA LEU A 312 4.80 -20.47 3.88
C LEU A 312 4.69 -20.51 5.40
N LYS A 313 4.79 -19.35 6.04
CA LYS A 313 4.58 -19.19 7.48
C LYS A 313 3.18 -18.64 7.74
N VAL A 314 2.41 -19.40 8.50
CA VAL A 314 1.03 -19.07 8.88
C VAL A 314 0.92 -19.08 10.39
N LYS A 315 0.54 -17.94 10.97
CA LYS A 315 0.33 -17.78 12.40
C LYS A 315 -0.98 -17.07 12.71
N PHE A 316 -1.86 -17.69 13.48
CA PHE A 316 -3.09 -17.08 13.96
C PHE A 316 -3.68 -17.80 15.17
N ASP A 317 -4.54 -17.10 15.92
CA ASP A 317 -5.33 -17.69 17.01
C ASP A 317 -6.79 -17.87 16.59
N ILE A 318 -7.41 -18.95 17.08
CA ILE A 318 -8.79 -19.33 16.82
C ILE A 318 -9.63 -19.22 18.09
N MET A 319 -10.51 -18.23 18.15
CA MET A 319 -11.43 -18.08 19.27
C MET A 319 -12.88 -18.31 18.84
N ASP A 320 -13.74 -18.70 19.77
CA ASP A 320 -15.18 -18.67 19.55
C ASP A 320 -15.75 -17.25 19.70
N TYR A 321 -17.06 -17.11 19.54
CA TYR A 321 -17.77 -15.85 19.68
C TYR A 321 -17.58 -15.18 21.07
N TYR A 322 -17.29 -15.97 22.11
CA TYR A 322 -17.06 -15.51 23.47
C TYR A 322 -15.58 -15.27 23.79
N ASN A 323 -14.70 -15.24 22.78
CA ASN A 323 -13.24 -15.15 22.94
C ASN A 323 -12.63 -16.31 23.74
N ARG A 324 -13.25 -17.49 23.74
CA ARG A 324 -12.65 -18.68 24.33
C ARG A 324 -11.79 -19.37 23.28
N PRO A 325 -10.61 -19.90 23.65
CA PRO A 325 -9.75 -20.62 22.72
C PRO A 325 -10.48 -21.86 22.18
N VAL A 326 -10.40 -22.08 20.87
CA VAL A 326 -11.02 -23.21 20.18
C VAL A 326 -9.92 -24.07 19.57
N ASP A 327 -9.84 -25.32 20.02
CA ASP A 327 -9.03 -26.31 19.33
C ASP A 327 -9.78 -26.99 18.21
N THR A 328 -9.22 -26.93 17.01
CA THR A 328 -9.83 -27.50 15.80
C THR A 328 -8.79 -27.81 14.74
N LYS A 329 -9.23 -28.49 13.68
CA LYS A 329 -8.43 -28.84 12.52
C LYS A 329 -8.43 -27.70 11.50
N VAL A 330 -7.26 -27.35 10.98
CA VAL A 330 -7.07 -26.37 9.93
C VAL A 330 -6.56 -27.06 8.68
N ASP A 331 -7.28 -26.89 7.57
CA ASP A 331 -6.88 -27.33 6.25
C ASP A 331 -6.37 -26.15 5.43
N ILE A 332 -5.22 -26.31 4.80
CA ILE A 332 -4.62 -25.33 3.90
C ILE A 332 -4.66 -25.90 2.49
N TYR A 333 -5.22 -25.12 1.58
CA TYR A 333 -5.30 -25.44 0.16
C TYR A 333 -4.44 -24.47 -0.64
N ILE A 334 -3.74 -24.97 -1.64
CA ILE A 334 -3.00 -24.16 -2.62
C ILE A 334 -3.68 -24.39 -3.98
N ASN A 335 -4.23 -23.32 -4.58
CA ASN A 335 -5.04 -23.39 -5.81
C ASN A 335 -6.15 -24.46 -5.73
N ASP A 336 -6.85 -24.50 -4.60
CA ASP A 336 -7.93 -25.45 -4.27
C ASP A 336 -7.55 -26.93 -4.10
N GLU A 337 -6.27 -27.28 -4.19
CA GLU A 337 -5.76 -28.60 -3.81
C GLU A 337 -5.35 -28.63 -2.34
N LEU A 338 -5.75 -29.67 -1.60
CA LEU A 338 -5.40 -29.80 -0.19
C LEU A 338 -3.89 -29.99 -0.06
N PHE A 339 -3.23 -29.03 0.57
CA PHE A 339 -1.78 -29.01 0.75
C PHE A 339 -1.37 -29.52 2.13
N ALA A 340 -2.02 -29.03 3.19
CA ALA A 340 -1.73 -29.42 4.56
C ALA A 340 -2.99 -29.48 5.41
N SER A 341 -2.93 -30.25 6.49
CA SER A 341 -4.04 -30.47 7.40
C SER A 341 -3.47 -30.70 8.80
N ASP A 342 -3.66 -29.74 9.69
CA ASP A 342 -2.99 -29.66 11.00
C ASP A 342 -4.00 -29.25 12.08
N ASP A 343 -3.82 -29.74 13.30
CA ASP A 343 -4.61 -29.31 14.46
C ASP A 343 -3.98 -28.08 15.13
N THR A 344 -4.79 -27.23 15.76
CA THR A 344 -4.32 -26.19 16.67
C THR A 344 -3.91 -26.76 18.04
N THR A 345 -3.20 -25.94 18.83
CA THR A 345 -2.92 -26.24 20.24
C THR A 345 -3.17 -25.00 21.06
N ASP A 346 -4.04 -25.08 22.06
CA ASP A 346 -4.48 -23.93 22.88
C ASP A 346 -4.96 -22.77 21.99
N SER A 347 -5.75 -23.07 20.96
CA SER A 347 -6.20 -22.16 19.87
C SER A 347 -5.15 -21.62 18.91
N ALA A 348 -3.87 -21.78 19.21
CA ALA A 348 -2.81 -21.25 18.36
C ALA A 348 -2.56 -22.17 17.17
N PHE A 349 -2.48 -21.57 15.99
CA PHE A 349 -1.97 -22.18 14.78
C PHE A 349 -0.68 -21.49 14.40
N ASP A 350 0.47 -22.14 14.55
CA ASP A 350 1.79 -21.63 14.15
C ASP A 350 2.52 -22.72 13.36
N LYS A 351 2.53 -22.57 12.03
CA LYS A 351 3.09 -23.57 11.10
C LYS A 351 3.94 -22.89 10.04
N CYS A 352 5.01 -23.59 9.67
CA CYS A 352 5.89 -23.22 8.58
C CYS A 352 5.98 -24.41 7.63
N TYR A 353 5.53 -24.21 6.40
CA TYR A 353 5.47 -25.25 5.38
C TYR A 353 6.55 -25.06 4.34
N ASP A 354 7.10 -26.18 3.86
CA ASP A 354 8.03 -26.21 2.73
C ASP A 354 7.24 -26.27 1.41
N LEU A 355 7.55 -25.37 0.51
CA LEU A 355 6.96 -25.23 -0.83
C LEU A 355 8.00 -25.51 -1.93
N SER A 356 9.08 -26.22 -1.60
CA SER A 356 10.17 -26.55 -2.55
C SER A 356 9.68 -27.25 -3.82
N ASP A 357 8.64 -28.08 -3.70
CA ASP A 357 8.03 -28.82 -4.82
C ASP A 357 7.13 -27.96 -5.71
N TYR A 358 6.79 -26.74 -5.29
CA TYR A 358 6.00 -25.81 -6.09
C TYR A 358 6.91 -24.98 -7.01
N PRO A 359 6.57 -24.88 -8.31
CA PRO A 359 7.22 -23.95 -9.22
C PRO A 359 7.11 -22.51 -8.73
N ILE A 360 8.09 -21.67 -9.07
CA ILE A 360 8.02 -20.24 -8.74
C ILE A 360 6.85 -19.60 -9.51
N ASP A 361 5.82 -19.17 -8.78
CA ASP A 361 4.65 -18.49 -9.33
C ASP A 361 3.82 -17.81 -8.22
N ARG A 362 2.70 -17.21 -8.60
CA ARG A 362 1.65 -16.70 -7.71
C ARG A 362 0.61 -17.77 -7.46
N TYR A 363 0.28 -17.98 -6.19
CA TYR A 363 -0.69 -18.99 -5.76
C TYR A 363 -1.75 -18.37 -4.87
N ASN A 364 -2.96 -18.92 -4.92
CA ASN A 364 -4.00 -18.61 -3.93
C ASN A 364 -3.97 -19.67 -2.84
N VAL A 365 -3.73 -19.24 -1.60
CA VAL A 365 -3.79 -20.10 -0.43
C VAL A 365 -5.13 -19.88 0.25
N ARG A 366 -5.94 -20.94 0.32
CA ARG A 366 -7.22 -20.95 1.03
C ARG A 366 -7.04 -21.70 2.33
N VAL A 367 -7.31 -21.02 3.46
CA VAL A 367 -7.27 -21.61 4.79
C VAL A 367 -8.69 -21.88 5.23
N LEU A 368 -8.94 -23.12 5.63
CA LEU A 368 -10.21 -23.62 6.12
C LEU A 368 -10.04 -24.05 7.58
N VAL A 369 -10.70 -23.36 8.49
CA VAL A 369 -10.85 -23.80 9.87
C VAL A 369 -12.10 -24.68 9.95
N ASN A 370 -11.91 -25.95 10.31
CA ASN A 370 -12.98 -26.92 10.38
C ASN A 370 -13.94 -26.60 11.55
N PRO A 371 -15.24 -26.92 11.39
CA PRO A 371 -16.20 -26.75 12.48
C PRO A 371 -15.94 -27.74 13.62
N THR A 372 -16.25 -27.35 14.86
CA THR A 372 -16.34 -28.26 16.01
C THR A 372 -17.80 -28.60 16.31
N ASP A 373 -18.06 -29.25 17.44
CA ASP A 373 -19.43 -29.43 17.96
C ASP A 373 -20.08 -28.09 18.36
N THR A 374 -19.27 -27.10 18.72
CA THR A 374 -19.71 -25.79 19.22
C THR A 374 -19.45 -24.65 18.25
N THR A 375 -18.70 -24.84 17.16
CA THR A 375 -18.34 -23.77 16.22
C THR A 375 -18.59 -24.08 14.74
N ASN A 376 -18.88 -23.03 13.96
CA ASN A 376 -19.05 -23.08 12.52
C ASN A 376 -17.71 -23.18 11.79
N GLN A 377 -17.78 -23.56 10.52
CA GLN A 377 -16.65 -23.54 9.60
C GLN A 377 -16.26 -22.09 9.30
N PHE A 378 -14.96 -21.79 9.22
CA PHE A 378 -14.46 -20.50 8.76
C PHE A 378 -13.49 -20.67 7.60
N THR A 379 -13.50 -19.77 6.62
CA THR A 379 -12.59 -19.84 5.46
C THR A 379 -12.13 -18.47 5.03
N PHE A 380 -10.85 -18.34 4.71
CA PHE A 380 -10.29 -17.15 4.05
C PHE A 380 -9.31 -17.53 2.95
N THR A 381 -9.02 -16.59 2.04
CA THR A 381 -8.08 -16.81 0.93
C THR A 381 -7.11 -15.64 0.83
N ARG A 382 -5.83 -15.94 0.57
CA ARG A 382 -4.74 -14.97 0.38
C ARG A 382 -3.90 -15.37 -0.81
N GLY A 383 -3.50 -14.38 -1.62
CA GLY A 383 -2.49 -14.59 -2.65
C GLY A 383 -1.10 -14.60 -2.01
N ILE A 384 -0.27 -15.58 -2.38
CA ILE A 384 1.16 -15.64 -2.03
C ILE A 384 2.01 -15.68 -3.30
N ILE A 385 3.28 -15.40 -3.11
CA ILE A 385 4.31 -15.61 -4.12
C ILE A 385 5.23 -16.71 -3.59
N ILE A 386 5.32 -17.82 -4.32
CA ILE A 386 6.33 -18.84 -4.04
C ILE A 386 7.55 -18.44 -4.86
N SER A 387 8.61 -17.97 -4.19
CA SER A 387 9.87 -17.64 -4.85
C SER A 387 11.07 -18.11 -4.06
N GLU A 388 12.15 -18.38 -4.77
CA GLU A 388 13.48 -18.55 -4.19
C GLU A 388 14.05 -17.17 -3.81
N ASP A 389 14.72 -17.06 -2.65
CA ASP A 389 15.47 -15.84 -2.33
C ASP A 389 16.73 -15.78 -3.19
N ILE A 390 16.61 -15.14 -4.36
CA ILE A 390 17.74 -15.03 -5.29
C ILE A 390 18.88 -14.17 -4.75
N ARG A 391 18.65 -13.34 -3.71
CA ARG A 391 19.69 -12.48 -3.12
C ARG A 391 20.82 -13.30 -2.52
N LYS A 392 20.53 -14.52 -2.03
CA LYS A 392 21.53 -15.45 -1.50
C LYS A 392 22.62 -15.82 -2.52
N TYR A 393 22.30 -15.76 -3.82
CA TYR A 393 23.26 -16.01 -4.90
C TYR A 393 24.21 -14.84 -5.14
N PHE A 394 23.87 -13.64 -4.66
CA PHE A 394 24.64 -12.41 -4.91
C PHE A 394 25.46 -11.99 -3.70
N THR A 395 25.16 -12.54 -2.52
CA THR A 395 25.88 -12.29 -1.28
C THR A 395 27.38 -12.58 -1.46
N ASN A 396 28.21 -11.61 -1.08
CA ASN A 396 29.67 -11.65 -1.21
C ASN A 396 30.24 -11.62 -2.65
N LEU A 397 29.40 -11.45 -3.67
CA LEU A 397 29.89 -11.21 -5.04
C LEU A 397 30.26 -9.73 -5.23
N LYS A 398 31.21 -9.44 -6.12
CA LYS A 398 31.53 -8.08 -6.58
C LYS A 398 30.50 -7.63 -7.60
N SER A 399 30.67 -7.98 -8.88
CA SER A 399 29.69 -7.65 -9.91
C SER A 399 29.48 -8.73 -10.98
N SER A 400 29.97 -9.95 -10.75
CA SER A 400 29.90 -11.05 -11.73
C SER A 400 29.29 -12.29 -11.12
N LEU A 401 28.19 -12.79 -11.70
CA LEU A 401 27.60 -14.08 -11.34
C LEU A 401 27.94 -15.11 -12.42
N LYS A 402 28.51 -16.24 -11.99
CA LYS A 402 28.70 -17.42 -12.84
C LYS A 402 27.41 -18.21 -12.89
N GLY A 403 26.80 -18.26 -14.06
CA GLY A 403 25.67 -19.12 -14.38
C GLY A 403 26.09 -20.51 -14.87
N LEU A 404 25.12 -21.22 -15.44
CA LEU A 404 25.29 -22.51 -16.09
C LEU A 404 26.12 -22.36 -17.37
N ASP A 405 26.78 -23.46 -17.77
CA ASP A 405 27.60 -23.56 -18.98
C ASP A 405 28.69 -22.49 -19.13
N ASN A 406 29.17 -21.94 -18.01
CA ASN A 406 30.10 -20.81 -17.97
C ASN A 406 29.56 -19.57 -18.70
N THR A 407 28.27 -19.30 -18.58
CA THR A 407 27.69 -17.99 -18.91
C THR A 407 27.84 -17.05 -17.71
N PHE A 408 28.14 -15.78 -17.95
CA PHE A 408 28.36 -14.80 -16.88
C PHE A 408 27.36 -13.64 -16.97
N PHE A 409 26.85 -13.23 -15.82
CA PHE A 409 25.84 -12.19 -15.66
C PHE A 409 26.34 -11.05 -14.76
N LEU A 410 25.78 -9.86 -14.95
CA LEU A 410 26.00 -8.72 -14.07
C LEU A 410 25.14 -8.86 -12.81
N VAL A 411 25.73 -8.62 -11.65
CA VAL A 411 25.04 -8.56 -10.35
C VAL A 411 25.59 -7.42 -9.51
N ASN A 412 24.90 -7.07 -8.42
CA ASN A 412 25.33 -6.03 -7.46
C ASN A 412 25.73 -4.71 -8.17
N ASP A 413 25.11 -4.43 -9.31
CA ASP A 413 25.25 -3.17 -10.00
C ASP A 413 24.24 -2.17 -9.45
N ASN A 414 24.47 -0.88 -9.70
CA ASN A 414 23.56 0.16 -9.20
C ASN A 414 22.15 0.07 -9.82
N ALA A 415 21.98 -0.71 -10.89
CA ALA A 415 20.68 -0.96 -11.47
C ALA A 415 19.94 -2.14 -10.81
N ASN A 416 20.64 -3.12 -10.23
CA ASN A 416 20.06 -4.37 -9.71
C ASN A 416 19.40 -5.23 -10.81
N GLU A 417 20.06 -5.40 -11.96
CA GLU A 417 19.52 -6.08 -13.17
C GLU A 417 18.72 -7.36 -12.85
N LEU A 418 19.32 -8.34 -12.15
CA LEU A 418 18.65 -9.61 -11.86
C LEU A 418 17.47 -9.47 -10.89
N LEU A 419 17.56 -8.56 -9.91
CA LEU A 419 16.47 -8.34 -8.96
C LEU A 419 15.26 -7.71 -9.68
N GLN A 420 15.48 -6.76 -10.59
CA GLN A 420 14.40 -6.16 -11.38
C GLN A 420 13.54 -7.22 -12.10
N HIS A 421 14.19 -8.24 -12.64
CA HIS A 421 13.54 -9.25 -13.47
C HIS A 421 13.00 -10.45 -12.71
N TYR A 422 13.69 -10.91 -11.67
CA TYR A 422 13.43 -12.22 -11.08
C TYR A 422 13.08 -12.19 -9.59
N ASP A 423 13.33 -11.07 -8.90
CA ASP A 423 12.84 -10.88 -7.53
C ASP A 423 11.41 -10.37 -7.59
N LEU A 424 10.46 -11.24 -7.24
CA LEU A 424 9.04 -10.92 -7.31
C LEU A 424 8.61 -9.89 -6.24
N GLU A 425 9.43 -9.69 -5.21
CA GLU A 425 9.26 -8.64 -4.21
C GLU A 425 9.89 -7.31 -4.65
N TYR A 426 10.66 -7.30 -5.74
CA TYR A 426 11.34 -6.10 -6.20
C TYR A 426 10.34 -5.01 -6.62
N VAL A 427 10.46 -3.87 -5.95
CA VAL A 427 9.70 -2.65 -6.24
C VAL A 427 10.58 -1.69 -7.02
N SER A 428 10.27 -1.50 -8.29
CA SER A 428 10.93 -0.53 -9.15
C SER A 428 10.77 0.89 -8.60
N SER A 429 11.86 1.67 -8.61
CA SER A 429 11.86 3.10 -8.27
C SER A 429 11.27 3.99 -9.36
N LEU A 430 10.89 3.42 -10.52
CA LEU A 430 10.38 4.17 -11.65
C LEU A 430 8.93 4.65 -11.41
N ASP A 431 8.73 5.96 -11.32
CA ASP A 431 7.39 6.54 -11.40
C ASP A 431 6.89 6.48 -12.86
N LEU A 432 6.19 5.39 -13.17
CA LEU A 432 5.66 5.12 -14.51
C LEU A 432 4.76 6.24 -15.05
N ARG A 433 4.03 6.95 -14.19
CA ARG A 433 3.13 8.02 -14.63
C ARG A 433 3.94 9.23 -15.08
N GLN A 434 4.86 9.69 -14.25
CA GLN A 434 5.72 10.82 -14.61
C GLN A 434 6.63 10.49 -15.80
N PHE A 435 7.12 9.24 -15.86
CA PHE A 435 7.96 8.81 -16.97
C PHE A 435 7.20 8.83 -18.30
N LYS A 436 5.97 8.30 -18.36
CA LYS A 436 5.12 8.39 -19.56
C LYS A 436 4.88 9.84 -19.99
N GLN A 437 4.59 10.73 -19.05
CA GLN A 437 4.42 12.16 -19.33
C GLN A 437 5.69 12.80 -19.91
N SER A 438 6.87 12.42 -19.39
CA SER A 438 8.16 12.85 -19.95
C SER A 438 8.32 12.40 -21.40
N LEU A 439 8.00 11.14 -21.72
CA LEU A 439 8.11 10.60 -23.07
C LEU A 439 7.16 11.27 -24.07
N GLU A 440 5.90 11.49 -23.67
CA GLU A 440 4.91 12.22 -24.47
C GLU A 440 5.37 13.65 -24.76
N SER A 441 5.94 14.30 -23.76
CA SER A 441 6.50 15.64 -23.85
C SER A 441 7.69 15.70 -24.84
N LYS A 442 8.65 14.77 -24.76
CA LYS A 442 9.76 14.63 -25.73
C LYS A 442 9.24 14.46 -27.16
N ARG A 443 8.27 13.54 -27.34
CA ARG A 443 7.62 13.26 -28.64
C ARG A 443 6.97 14.50 -29.22
N LYS A 444 6.20 15.23 -28.40
CA LYS A 444 5.52 16.47 -28.82
C LYS A 444 6.52 17.54 -29.22
N TYR A 445 7.59 17.73 -28.46
CA TYR A 445 8.64 18.71 -28.75
C TYR A 445 9.31 18.43 -30.10
N LEU A 446 9.76 17.19 -30.33
CA LEU A 446 10.43 16.79 -31.58
C LEU A 446 9.48 16.83 -32.79
N ALA A 447 8.22 16.45 -32.61
CA ALA A 447 7.20 16.55 -33.65
C ALA A 447 6.99 18.00 -34.11
N ASN A 448 6.97 18.96 -33.18
CA ASN A 448 6.85 20.39 -33.52
C ASN A 448 8.05 20.90 -34.35
N LYS A 449 9.23 20.32 -34.13
CA LYS A 449 10.45 20.61 -34.89
C LYS A 449 10.54 19.82 -36.21
N LYS A 450 9.54 18.99 -36.52
CA LYS A 450 9.54 18.04 -37.66
C LYS A 450 10.71 17.05 -37.62
N ILE A 451 11.24 16.77 -36.44
CA ILE A 451 12.32 15.81 -36.23
C ILE A 451 11.69 14.45 -35.90
N LYS A 452 12.12 13.40 -36.61
CA LYS A 452 11.61 12.06 -36.36
C LYS A 452 12.17 11.51 -35.05
N PHE A 453 11.31 11.00 -34.17
CA PHE A 453 11.73 10.44 -32.89
C PHE A 453 11.33 8.97 -32.74
N THR A 454 12.29 8.13 -32.37
CA THR A 454 12.06 6.70 -32.08
C THR A 454 12.91 6.25 -30.91
N GLN A 455 12.41 5.28 -30.16
CA GLN A 455 13.02 4.82 -28.92
C GLN A 455 13.09 3.30 -28.90
N PHE A 456 14.21 2.76 -28.44
CA PHE A 456 14.52 1.33 -28.45
C PHE A 456 15.09 0.91 -27.10
N ILE A 457 14.72 -0.31 -26.68
CA ILE A 457 15.25 -0.93 -25.47
C ILE A 457 16.07 -2.16 -25.87
N ILE A 458 17.33 -2.20 -25.41
CA ILE A 458 18.21 -3.35 -25.51
C ILE A 458 17.84 -4.26 -24.33
N PRO A 459 17.38 -5.50 -24.56
CA PRO A 459 17.08 -6.42 -23.48
C PRO A 459 18.36 -6.73 -22.71
N ASP A 460 18.25 -6.89 -21.40
CA ASP A 460 19.40 -7.30 -20.61
C ASP A 460 19.83 -8.73 -20.93
N LYS A 461 21.12 -9.02 -20.72
CA LYS A 461 21.70 -10.33 -21.00
C LYS A 461 20.97 -11.42 -20.22
N SER A 462 20.60 -11.15 -18.97
CA SER A 462 19.85 -12.06 -18.11
C SER A 462 18.44 -12.38 -18.59
N VAL A 463 17.82 -11.50 -19.39
CA VAL A 463 16.51 -11.74 -20.01
C VAL A 463 16.65 -12.70 -21.19
N VAL A 464 17.66 -12.48 -22.06
CA VAL A 464 17.86 -13.28 -23.28
C VAL A 464 18.51 -14.64 -23.00
N LEU A 465 19.39 -14.71 -21.99
CA LEU A 465 20.11 -15.92 -21.58
C LEU A 465 19.56 -16.51 -20.27
N ARG A 466 18.25 -16.33 -20.02
CA ARG A 466 17.57 -16.76 -18.78
C ARG A 466 17.85 -18.21 -18.40
N GLN A 467 17.88 -19.12 -19.37
CA GLN A 467 18.11 -20.55 -19.15
C GLN A 467 19.48 -20.89 -18.56
N TYR A 468 20.42 -19.95 -18.58
CA TYR A 468 21.75 -20.14 -18.00
C TYR A 468 21.88 -19.55 -16.58
N LEU A 469 20.81 -19.00 -15.99
CA LEU A 469 20.86 -18.53 -14.60
C LEU A 469 20.97 -19.71 -13.62
N PRO A 470 21.68 -19.55 -12.49
CA PRO A 470 21.98 -20.65 -11.55
C PRO A 470 20.85 -20.92 -10.54
N PHE A 471 19.65 -20.40 -10.78
CA PHE A 471 18.47 -20.53 -9.93
C PHE A 471 17.22 -20.70 -10.79
N GLU A 472 16.12 -21.15 -10.18
CA GLU A 472 14.85 -21.30 -10.89
C GLU A 472 14.31 -19.90 -11.29
N THR A 473 13.85 -19.76 -12.53
CA THR A 473 13.44 -18.47 -13.09
C THR A 473 11.98 -18.48 -13.52
N THR A 474 11.28 -17.39 -13.23
CA THR A 474 9.97 -17.08 -13.81
C THR A 474 10.12 -16.43 -15.18
N THR A 475 8.98 -16.11 -15.79
CA THR A 475 8.94 -15.10 -16.85
C THR A 475 9.51 -13.79 -16.30
N PRO A 476 10.55 -13.21 -16.91
CA PRO A 476 11.18 -12.01 -16.39
C PRO A 476 10.17 -10.87 -16.31
N LYS A 477 10.11 -10.20 -15.16
CA LYS A 477 9.35 -8.96 -14.99
C LYS A 477 10.13 -7.84 -15.67
N ARG A 478 9.57 -7.32 -16.78
CA ARG A 478 10.23 -6.29 -17.59
C ARG A 478 9.52 -4.96 -17.37
N ASN A 479 10.18 -3.99 -16.73
CA ASN A 479 9.55 -2.70 -16.39
C ASN A 479 9.03 -1.95 -17.64
N TRP A 480 9.66 -2.17 -18.81
CA TRP A 480 9.22 -1.58 -20.07
C TRP A 480 7.93 -2.21 -20.64
N ASP A 481 7.43 -3.35 -20.15
CA ASP A 481 6.15 -3.92 -20.63
C ASP A 481 5.01 -2.90 -20.51
N SER A 482 5.07 -2.09 -19.44
CA SER A 482 4.16 -0.97 -19.18
C SER A 482 4.36 0.24 -20.13
N LEU A 483 5.46 0.23 -20.90
CA LEU A 483 5.97 1.24 -21.81
C LEU A 483 6.04 0.76 -23.27
N LYS A 484 5.44 -0.39 -23.62
CA LYS A 484 5.46 -0.96 -24.98
C LYS A 484 4.94 -0.05 -26.11
N ASN A 485 4.16 0.97 -25.78
CA ASN A 485 3.70 1.98 -26.74
C ASN A 485 4.75 3.09 -27.00
N TYR A 486 5.83 3.09 -26.21
CA TYR A 486 6.89 4.08 -26.24
C TYR A 486 8.18 3.54 -26.84
N TYR A 487 8.55 2.31 -26.49
CA TYR A 487 9.77 1.65 -26.93
C TYR A 487 9.49 0.51 -27.90
N TYR A 488 10.39 0.33 -28.86
CA TYR A 488 10.52 -0.92 -29.59
C TYR A 488 11.45 -1.87 -28.85
N ASP A 489 11.02 -3.11 -28.67
CA ASP A 489 11.83 -4.16 -28.03
C ASP A 489 12.81 -4.76 -29.02
N MET A 490 14.10 -4.71 -28.68
CA MET A 490 15.14 -5.32 -29.49
C MET A 490 15.27 -6.83 -29.25
N SER A 491 14.61 -7.39 -28.24
CA SER A 491 14.50 -8.85 -28.08
C SER A 491 13.78 -9.52 -29.25
N GLU A 492 13.02 -8.77 -30.07
CA GLU A 492 12.43 -9.25 -31.33
C GLU A 492 13.50 -9.73 -32.34
N VAL A 493 14.74 -9.24 -32.22
CA VAL A 493 15.83 -9.61 -33.12
C VAL A 493 17.07 -10.13 -32.41
N ILE A 494 17.31 -9.77 -31.14
CA ILE A 494 18.49 -10.23 -30.39
C ILE A 494 18.26 -11.63 -29.82
N THR A 495 19.20 -12.53 -30.05
CA THR A 495 19.18 -13.94 -29.63
C THR A 495 20.36 -14.28 -28.71
N CYS A 496 20.42 -15.50 -28.15
CA CYS A 496 21.48 -15.89 -27.20
C CYS A 496 22.91 -15.70 -27.77
N ASP A 497 23.14 -16.04 -29.04
CA ASP A 497 24.45 -15.91 -29.69
C ASP A 497 24.88 -14.45 -29.98
N ASP A 498 23.99 -13.49 -29.76
CA ASP A 498 24.26 -12.08 -30.01
C ASP A 498 25.02 -11.41 -28.85
N PHE A 499 25.12 -12.06 -27.68
CA PHE A 499 25.87 -11.56 -26.52
C PHE A 499 27.25 -12.19 -26.42
N LEU A 500 28.22 -11.40 -25.95
CA LEU A 500 29.53 -11.92 -25.58
C LEU A 500 29.46 -12.69 -24.25
N ILE A 501 30.06 -13.88 -24.19
CA ILE A 501 30.03 -14.74 -22.99
C ILE A 501 30.64 -14.02 -21.78
N ASN A 502 31.77 -13.34 -21.98
CA ASN A 502 32.55 -12.67 -20.94
C ASN A 502 32.17 -11.20 -20.68
N ASP A 503 31.12 -10.70 -21.33
CA ASP A 503 30.70 -9.29 -21.28
C ASP A 503 29.18 -9.16 -21.11
N THR A 504 28.71 -7.95 -20.85
CA THR A 504 27.29 -7.57 -20.91
C THR A 504 26.90 -7.01 -22.30
N LYS A 505 27.89 -6.78 -23.17
CA LYS A 505 27.72 -6.17 -24.49
C LYS A 505 27.35 -7.19 -25.59
N LEU A 506 26.73 -6.65 -26.64
CA LEU A 506 26.46 -7.36 -27.88
C LEU A 506 27.74 -7.57 -28.71
N THR A 507 27.75 -8.61 -29.54
CA THR A 507 28.79 -8.78 -30.58
C THR A 507 28.68 -7.70 -31.65
N SER A 508 29.76 -7.47 -32.41
CA SER A 508 29.76 -6.51 -33.51
C SER A 508 28.74 -6.87 -34.63
N GLN A 509 28.54 -8.17 -34.89
CA GLN A 509 27.53 -8.67 -35.84
C GLN A 509 26.11 -8.42 -35.32
N ALA A 510 25.87 -8.70 -34.04
CA ALA A 510 24.61 -8.38 -33.37
C ALA A 510 24.34 -6.87 -33.37
N SER A 511 25.38 -6.05 -33.28
CA SER A 511 25.27 -4.60 -33.32
C SER A 511 24.79 -4.09 -34.68
N VAL A 512 25.33 -4.64 -35.79
CA VAL A 512 24.81 -4.36 -37.14
C VAL A 512 23.36 -4.83 -37.29
N LYS A 513 23.02 -6.01 -36.76
CA LYS A 513 21.65 -6.56 -36.76
C LYS A 513 20.68 -5.66 -35.98
N ALA A 514 21.08 -5.22 -34.79
CA ALA A 514 20.37 -4.27 -33.93
C ALA A 514 20.09 -2.93 -34.65
N VAL A 515 21.13 -2.29 -35.20
CA VAL A 515 20.96 -1.01 -35.92
C VAL A 515 20.11 -1.19 -37.16
N SER A 516 20.22 -2.30 -37.88
CA SER A 516 19.36 -2.60 -39.03
C SER A 516 17.87 -2.61 -38.64
N TYR A 517 17.55 -3.19 -37.47
CA TYR A 517 16.19 -3.24 -36.93
C TYR A 517 15.71 -1.86 -36.47
N ILE A 518 16.58 -1.09 -35.82
CA ILE A 518 16.33 0.31 -35.45
C ILE A 518 15.92 1.11 -36.69
N LEU A 519 16.77 1.10 -37.72
CA LEU A 519 16.54 1.84 -38.96
C LEU A 519 15.28 1.38 -39.69
N PHE A 520 15.00 0.07 -39.69
CA PHE A 520 13.76 -0.50 -40.23
C PHE A 520 12.52 0.05 -39.53
N LYS A 521 12.45 -0.02 -38.19
CA LYS A 521 11.30 0.47 -37.42
C LYS A 521 11.19 2.00 -37.48
N THR A 522 12.32 2.70 -37.51
CA THR A 522 12.36 4.15 -37.67
C THR A 522 11.85 4.54 -39.05
N PHE A 523 12.50 4.18 -40.15
CA PHE A 523 12.17 4.74 -41.46
C PHE A 523 11.08 3.98 -42.23
N LYS A 524 10.98 2.66 -42.09
CA LYS A 524 10.05 1.79 -42.83
C LYS A 524 10.12 1.94 -44.37
N GLN A 525 11.27 2.37 -44.90
CA GLN A 525 11.48 2.61 -46.33
C GLN A 525 12.08 1.39 -47.06
N LYS A 526 12.89 0.59 -46.36
CA LYS A 526 13.53 -0.63 -46.85
C LYS A 526 13.21 -1.78 -45.91
N SER A 527 13.30 -3.01 -46.38
CA SER A 527 13.17 -4.19 -45.53
C SER A 527 14.37 -4.32 -44.58
N PHE A 528 14.17 -5.02 -43.46
CA PHE A 528 15.24 -5.33 -42.50
C PHE A 528 16.44 -6.02 -43.17
N LYS A 529 16.19 -6.93 -44.12
CA LYS A 529 17.24 -7.68 -44.83
C LYS A 529 18.08 -6.78 -45.75
N GLU A 530 17.45 -5.85 -46.46
CA GLU A 530 18.15 -4.90 -47.35
C GLU A 530 19.06 -3.97 -46.54
N ILE A 531 18.53 -3.38 -45.47
CA ILE A 531 19.32 -2.48 -44.60
C ILE A 531 20.54 -3.21 -44.02
N ARG A 532 20.34 -4.45 -43.55
CA ARG A 532 21.42 -5.26 -42.99
C ARG A 532 22.49 -5.59 -44.04
N GLY A 533 22.09 -5.91 -45.26
CA GLY A 533 23.01 -6.16 -46.38
C GLY A 533 23.88 -4.94 -46.68
N GLU A 534 23.25 -3.77 -46.86
CA GLU A 534 23.94 -2.51 -47.12
C GLU A 534 24.90 -2.12 -46.00
N LEU A 535 24.50 -2.33 -44.74
CA LEU A 535 25.38 -2.10 -43.59
C LEU A 535 26.58 -3.04 -43.64
N LEU A 536 26.37 -4.36 -43.77
CA LEU A 536 27.47 -5.34 -43.78
C LEU A 536 28.50 -5.07 -44.89
N GLU A 537 28.08 -4.55 -46.04
CA GLU A 537 29.00 -4.15 -47.12
C GLU A 537 30.01 -3.08 -46.71
N LYS A 538 29.70 -2.27 -45.69
CA LYS A 538 30.58 -1.22 -45.14
C LYS A 538 31.58 -1.74 -44.12
N PHE A 539 31.46 -2.99 -43.68
CA PHE A 539 32.34 -3.59 -42.66
C PHE A 539 33.32 -4.61 -43.25
N LYS A 540 34.47 -4.76 -42.60
CA LYS A 540 35.40 -5.87 -42.75
C LYS A 540 35.45 -6.66 -41.44
N THR A 541 35.63 -7.97 -41.54
CA THR A 541 35.78 -8.83 -40.36
C THR A 541 37.25 -9.01 -40.03
N SER A 542 37.60 -8.85 -38.75
CA SER A 542 38.92 -9.15 -38.21
C SER A 542 38.79 -9.94 -36.92
N ARG A 543 39.72 -10.87 -36.68
CA ARG A 543 39.79 -11.58 -35.40
C ARG A 543 40.56 -10.73 -34.39
N VAL A 544 39.94 -10.44 -33.25
CA VAL A 544 40.53 -9.62 -32.18
C VAL A 544 40.42 -10.33 -30.85
N THR A 545 41.37 -10.08 -29.96
CA THR A 545 41.31 -10.56 -28.58
C THR A 545 40.50 -9.58 -27.72
N HIS A 546 39.27 -9.95 -27.40
CA HIS A 546 38.36 -9.19 -26.54
C HIS A 546 38.64 -9.44 -25.07
N LYS A 547 38.60 -8.37 -24.27
CA LYS A 547 38.67 -8.41 -22.80
C LYS A 547 37.32 -8.00 -22.24
N GLY A 548 36.61 -8.95 -21.64
CA GLY A 548 35.25 -8.73 -21.15
C GLY A 548 35.18 -7.92 -19.86
N ASP A 549 34.20 -7.01 -19.79
CA ASP A 549 34.00 -6.13 -18.63
C ASP A 549 33.73 -6.91 -17.31
N LEU A 550 33.16 -8.12 -17.40
CA LEU A 550 32.85 -8.97 -16.24
C LEU A 550 34.09 -9.65 -15.62
N PHE A 551 35.24 -9.59 -16.30
CA PHE A 551 36.49 -10.26 -15.90
C PHE A 551 37.57 -9.28 -15.41
N THR A 552 37.20 -8.02 -15.16
CA THR A 552 38.11 -7.04 -14.54
C THR A 552 38.30 -7.32 -13.05
N ASP A 553 39.40 -6.87 -12.45
CA ASP A 553 39.65 -7.08 -11.00
C ASP A 553 38.57 -6.45 -10.11
N GLY A 554 37.93 -5.39 -10.59
CA GLY A 554 36.81 -4.73 -9.92
C GLY A 554 35.48 -5.47 -10.05
N ALA A 555 35.26 -6.23 -11.13
CA ALA A 555 33.99 -6.91 -11.38
C ALA A 555 34.01 -8.40 -11.00
N TRP A 556 35.14 -9.09 -11.20
CA TRP A 556 35.26 -10.53 -11.02
C TRP A 556 35.12 -10.94 -9.55
N SER A 557 34.19 -11.84 -9.29
CA SER A 557 33.72 -12.19 -7.94
C SER A 557 34.30 -13.49 -7.40
N TYR A 558 35.02 -14.26 -8.22
CA TYR A 558 35.54 -15.57 -7.86
C TYR A 558 37.08 -15.56 -7.74
N GLN A 559 37.66 -16.66 -7.28
CA GLN A 559 39.11 -16.84 -7.41
C GLN A 559 39.49 -16.93 -8.90
N LYS A 560 40.69 -16.44 -9.25
CA LYS A 560 41.18 -16.54 -10.62
C LYS A 560 41.65 -17.97 -10.87
N ASP A 561 40.88 -18.71 -11.64
CA ASP A 561 41.08 -20.12 -12.00
C ASP A 561 41.24 -20.27 -13.53
N GLU A 562 41.22 -21.52 -14.02
CA GLU A 562 41.29 -21.80 -15.47
C GLU A 562 40.13 -21.17 -16.26
N ILE A 563 38.96 -20.98 -15.62
CA ILE A 563 37.79 -20.35 -16.23
C ILE A 563 38.05 -18.85 -16.39
N TYR A 564 38.63 -18.20 -15.38
CA TYR A 564 39.09 -16.82 -15.49
C TYR A 564 40.09 -16.64 -16.64
N GLU A 565 41.12 -17.48 -16.73
CA GLU A 565 42.12 -17.39 -17.80
C GLU A 565 41.49 -17.61 -19.18
N LYS A 566 40.58 -18.58 -19.30
CA LYS A 566 39.89 -18.89 -20.57
C LYS A 566 38.98 -17.76 -21.07
N TYR A 567 38.22 -17.11 -20.18
CA TYR A 567 37.17 -16.17 -20.57
C TYR A 567 37.56 -14.70 -20.37
N SER A 568 38.60 -14.39 -19.60
CA SER A 568 39.09 -13.01 -19.46
C SER A 568 39.64 -12.43 -20.77
N ARG A 569 40.10 -13.31 -21.68
CA ARG A 569 40.57 -12.97 -23.02
C ARG A 569 40.04 -13.99 -24.02
N MET A 570 39.20 -13.55 -24.93
CA MET A 570 38.64 -14.42 -25.96
C MET A 570 38.88 -13.83 -27.34
N ASP A 571 39.27 -14.68 -28.28
CA ASP A 571 39.28 -14.27 -29.68
C ASP A 571 37.84 -14.25 -30.22
N ILE A 572 37.45 -13.11 -30.77
CA ILE A 572 36.13 -12.92 -31.39
C ILE A 572 36.29 -12.34 -32.79
N ASP A 573 35.28 -12.56 -33.62
CA ASP A 573 35.13 -11.85 -34.88
C ASP A 573 34.56 -10.46 -34.62
N GLU A 574 35.35 -9.43 -34.92
CA GLU A 574 34.96 -8.04 -34.82
C GLU A 574 34.78 -7.45 -36.23
N LEU A 575 33.61 -6.85 -36.45
CA LEU A 575 33.35 -6.01 -37.61
C LEU A 575 33.90 -4.62 -37.34
N SER A 576 34.71 -4.12 -38.27
CA SER A 576 35.20 -2.73 -38.28
C SER A 576 34.85 -2.05 -39.59
N LEU A 577 34.56 -0.74 -39.55
CA LEU A 577 34.30 0.06 -40.76
C LEU A 577 35.49 0.01 -41.74
N LYS A 578 35.22 -0.25 -43.02
CA LYS A 578 36.24 -0.28 -44.09
C LYS A 578 36.97 1.06 -44.25
N ASN A 579 36.23 2.17 -44.14
CA ASN A 579 36.71 3.53 -44.39
C ASN A 579 36.85 4.33 -43.08
N ARG A 580 37.25 3.68 -41.99
CA ARG A 580 37.37 4.32 -40.67
C ARG A 580 38.32 5.52 -40.67
N ASP A 581 39.36 5.50 -41.51
CA ASP A 581 40.33 6.59 -41.63
C ASP A 581 39.77 7.84 -42.33
N MET A 582 38.59 7.76 -42.94
CA MET A 582 37.91 8.90 -43.59
C MET A 582 36.90 9.61 -42.68
N LEU A 583 36.73 9.13 -41.44
CA LEU A 583 35.80 9.72 -40.48
C LEU A 583 36.34 11.07 -39.98
N ILE A 584 35.47 12.08 -39.95
CA ILE A 584 35.81 13.41 -39.44
C ILE A 584 35.06 13.60 -38.13
N HIS A 585 35.78 13.80 -37.03
CA HIS A 585 35.19 14.15 -35.75
C HIS A 585 34.99 15.67 -35.70
N ASN A 586 33.75 16.10 -35.60
CA ASN A 586 33.38 17.51 -35.48
C ASN A 586 33.60 18.00 -34.05
N ASP A 587 33.86 19.30 -33.92
CA ASP A 587 33.89 19.95 -32.61
C ASP A 587 32.49 19.89 -31.96
N ILE A 588 32.48 19.64 -30.65
CA ILE A 588 31.27 19.60 -29.83
C ILE A 588 31.35 20.75 -28.85
N ASP A 589 30.27 21.50 -28.72
CA ASP A 589 30.15 22.59 -27.73
C ASP A 589 30.40 22.06 -26.31
N GLU A 590 31.09 22.84 -25.48
CA GLU A 590 31.59 22.42 -24.17
C GLU A 590 30.48 21.85 -23.28
N GLN A 591 29.29 22.43 -23.38
CA GLN A 591 28.11 21.99 -22.63
C GLN A 591 27.56 20.60 -23.02
N PHE A 592 28.01 20.04 -24.15
CA PHE A 592 27.61 18.72 -24.65
C PHE A 592 28.79 17.74 -24.79
N LEU A 593 30.03 18.17 -24.52
CA LEU A 593 31.24 17.35 -24.67
C LEU A 593 31.19 16.06 -23.85
N GLN A 594 30.56 16.08 -22.68
CA GLN A 594 30.49 14.92 -21.80
C GLN A 594 29.24 14.92 -20.92
N PHE A 595 28.85 13.73 -20.48
CA PHE A 595 27.84 13.53 -19.47
C PHE A 595 28.29 12.43 -18.51
N ASN A 596 28.31 12.72 -17.20
CA ASN A 596 28.72 11.80 -16.15
C ASN A 596 30.08 11.11 -16.41
N ASN A 597 31.07 11.88 -16.91
CA ASN A 597 32.41 11.43 -17.32
C ASN A 597 32.45 10.52 -18.56
N VAL A 598 31.39 10.50 -19.38
CA VAL A 598 31.38 9.82 -20.67
C VAL A 598 31.40 10.87 -21.77
N SER A 599 32.44 10.86 -22.60
CA SER A 599 32.57 11.79 -23.71
C SER A 599 31.53 11.49 -24.78
N SER A 600 30.88 12.54 -25.28
CA SER A 600 30.06 12.49 -26.48
C SER A 600 30.96 12.47 -27.72
N ASP A 601 30.42 12.02 -28.86
CA ASP A 601 31.16 11.98 -30.13
C ASP A 601 30.28 12.46 -31.27
N TYR A 602 30.81 13.32 -32.15
CA TYR A 602 30.09 13.85 -33.29
C TYR A 602 30.85 13.56 -34.57
N VAL A 603 30.38 12.57 -35.34
CA VAL A 603 31.12 12.02 -36.47
C VAL A 603 30.43 12.36 -37.79
N TYR A 604 31.22 12.85 -38.75
CA TYR A 604 30.84 12.96 -40.16
C TYR A 604 31.48 11.80 -40.97
N ASN A 605 30.65 11.11 -41.75
CA ASN A 605 31.06 10.01 -42.62
C ASN A 605 30.77 10.32 -44.10
N PRO A 606 31.79 10.61 -44.94
CA PRO A 606 31.62 10.88 -46.37
C PRO A 606 31.14 9.66 -47.19
N GLU A 607 31.19 8.46 -46.63
CA GLU A 607 30.87 7.20 -47.31
C GLU A 607 29.65 6.50 -46.72
N SER A 608 28.84 7.24 -45.96
CA SER A 608 27.59 6.77 -45.35
C SER A 608 26.53 6.38 -46.38
N ILE A 609 25.63 5.47 -45.98
CA ILE A 609 24.54 4.97 -46.84
C ILE A 609 23.45 6.04 -47.07
N SER A 610 23.23 6.91 -46.09
CA SER A 610 22.19 7.94 -46.04
C SER A 610 22.84 9.31 -45.85
N ASP A 611 22.26 10.34 -46.47
CA ASP A 611 22.66 11.75 -46.33
C ASP A 611 22.17 12.42 -45.03
N LYS A 612 21.31 11.73 -44.27
CA LYS A 612 20.68 12.23 -43.04
C LYS A 612 21.66 12.45 -41.88
N LYS A 613 21.30 13.41 -41.03
CA LYS A 613 21.90 13.67 -39.72
C LYS A 613 21.09 13.03 -38.59
N ALA A 614 21.75 12.36 -37.67
CA ALA A 614 21.12 11.71 -36.53
C ALA A 614 21.72 12.18 -35.19
N LEU A 615 20.85 12.37 -34.20
CA LEU A 615 21.22 12.44 -32.79
C LEU A 615 20.86 11.10 -32.14
N ILE A 616 21.86 10.41 -31.60
CA ILE A 616 21.71 9.14 -30.90
C ILE A 616 21.88 9.40 -29.40
N ILE A 617 20.78 9.36 -28.66
CA ILE A 617 20.78 9.51 -27.21
C ILE A 617 20.89 8.11 -26.61
N CYS A 618 21.97 7.83 -25.88
CA CYS A 618 22.26 6.46 -25.47
C CYS A 618 23.00 6.35 -24.13
N ASP A 619 23.06 5.13 -23.60
CA ASP A 619 23.96 4.79 -22.49
C ASP A 619 25.14 3.92 -23.00
N LYS A 620 26.05 3.54 -22.10
CA LYS A 620 27.26 2.78 -22.47
C LYS A 620 26.97 1.43 -23.14
N SER A 621 25.82 0.82 -22.88
CA SER A 621 25.42 -0.45 -23.52
C SER A 621 25.25 -0.34 -25.04
N ALA A 622 24.97 0.86 -25.54
CA ALA A 622 24.79 1.11 -26.97
C ALA A 622 26.11 1.38 -27.72
N GLN A 623 27.25 1.49 -27.02
CA GLN A 623 28.55 1.76 -27.64
C GLN A 623 28.91 0.78 -28.78
N PRO A 624 28.63 -0.54 -28.67
CA PRO A 624 28.84 -1.48 -29.78
C PRO A 624 28.06 -1.12 -31.07
N LEU A 625 26.98 -0.34 -30.96
CA LEU A 625 26.14 0.07 -32.09
C LEU A 625 26.71 1.25 -32.90
N PHE A 626 27.73 1.94 -32.39
CA PHE A 626 28.16 3.25 -32.90
C PHE A 626 28.65 3.17 -34.35
N GLU A 627 29.54 2.22 -34.65
CA GLU A 627 30.06 2.07 -36.01
C GLU A 627 28.94 1.78 -37.01
N ALA A 628 27.93 0.99 -36.65
CA ALA A 628 26.79 0.69 -37.53
C ALA A 628 25.91 1.92 -37.78
N PHE A 629 25.72 2.79 -36.77
CA PHE A 629 25.07 4.09 -36.99
C PHE A 629 25.89 5.02 -37.88
N ILE A 630 27.21 5.11 -37.66
CA ILE A 630 28.14 5.89 -38.49
C ILE A 630 28.13 5.40 -39.94
N ALA A 631 28.05 4.08 -40.17
CA ALA A 631 27.97 3.52 -41.50
C ALA A 631 26.71 3.96 -42.25
N TYR A 632 25.60 4.12 -41.52
CA TYR A 632 24.33 4.48 -42.12
C TYR A 632 24.19 5.99 -42.36
N PHE A 633 24.47 6.83 -41.36
CA PHE A 633 24.15 8.26 -41.37
C PHE A 633 25.34 9.12 -41.78
N ARG A 634 25.07 10.25 -42.44
CA ARG A 634 26.07 11.24 -42.87
C ARG A 634 26.76 11.92 -41.70
N GLN A 635 25.96 12.27 -40.70
CA GLN A 635 26.42 12.88 -39.46
C GLN A 635 25.71 12.19 -38.30
N VAL A 636 26.47 11.80 -37.27
CA VAL A 636 25.93 11.15 -36.08
C VAL A 636 26.50 11.81 -34.84
N PHE A 637 25.63 12.41 -34.05
CA PHE A 637 25.98 12.88 -32.72
C PHE A 637 25.57 11.82 -31.69
N PHE A 638 26.53 11.15 -31.08
CA PHE A 638 26.32 10.27 -29.94
C PHE A 638 26.36 11.09 -28.65
N TYR A 639 25.21 11.23 -28.00
CA TYR A 639 25.11 11.89 -26.71
C TYR A 639 24.83 10.84 -25.64
N HIS A 640 25.80 10.64 -24.75
CA HIS A 640 25.61 9.78 -23.59
C HIS A 640 24.74 10.52 -22.58
N ASP A 641 23.67 9.87 -22.14
CA ASP A 641 22.70 10.53 -21.27
C ASP A 641 22.08 9.52 -20.30
N PHE A 642 22.02 9.86 -19.01
CA PHE A 642 21.23 9.15 -18.02
C PHE A 642 19.86 9.82 -17.89
N TRP A 643 19.07 9.70 -18.96
CA TRP A 643 17.67 10.08 -19.07
C TRP A 643 17.35 11.58 -19.21
N TYR A 644 18.34 12.46 -19.11
CA TYR A 644 18.29 13.91 -19.30
C TYR A 644 18.20 14.33 -20.79
N PHE A 645 16.97 14.50 -21.26
CA PHE A 645 16.68 15.06 -22.57
C PHE A 645 16.78 16.59 -22.52
N ASN A 646 17.86 17.11 -23.10
CA ASN A 646 18.13 18.53 -23.15
C ASN A 646 17.59 19.15 -24.44
N LYS A 647 16.66 20.11 -24.34
CA LYS A 647 16.16 20.82 -25.54
C LYS A 647 17.29 21.54 -26.31
N ASN A 648 18.29 22.07 -25.59
CA ASN A 648 19.41 22.78 -26.20
C ASN A 648 20.28 21.84 -27.04
N LEU A 649 20.34 20.55 -26.68
CA LEU A 649 21.04 19.54 -27.47
C LEU A 649 20.31 19.27 -28.79
N VAL A 650 18.97 19.22 -28.76
CA VAL A 650 18.17 19.05 -29.97
C VAL A 650 18.27 20.27 -30.88
N ASP A 651 18.35 21.47 -30.29
CA ASP A 651 18.48 22.73 -31.01
C ASP A 651 19.92 23.04 -31.46
N TYR A 652 20.90 22.21 -31.06
CA TYR A 652 22.32 22.41 -31.37
C TYR A 652 22.64 22.29 -32.86
N ASP A 653 21.93 21.40 -33.58
CA ASP A 653 22.06 21.22 -35.02
C ASP A 653 20.69 20.84 -35.63
N ASN A 654 20.59 20.88 -36.95
CA ASN A 654 19.41 20.49 -37.71
C ASN A 654 19.37 18.97 -37.91
N PHE A 655 19.05 18.21 -36.86
CA PHE A 655 18.92 16.75 -36.94
C PHE A 655 17.66 16.33 -37.73
N ASP A 656 17.80 15.33 -38.59
CA ASP A 656 16.64 14.72 -39.28
C ASP A 656 15.91 13.71 -38.38
N VAL A 657 16.65 13.08 -37.48
CA VAL A 657 16.17 12.02 -36.60
C VAL A 657 16.86 12.07 -35.25
N VAL A 658 16.08 11.81 -34.19
CA VAL A 658 16.56 11.49 -32.86
C VAL A 658 16.21 10.04 -32.56
N ILE A 659 17.21 9.24 -32.20
CA ILE A 659 17.04 7.85 -31.82
C ILE A 659 17.52 7.70 -30.39
N GLU A 660 16.64 7.26 -29.49
CA GLU A 660 17.01 6.92 -28.13
C GLU A 660 17.19 5.41 -28.02
N VAL A 661 18.35 4.96 -27.52
CA VAL A 661 18.66 3.54 -27.32
C VAL A 661 19.13 3.33 -25.89
N ARG A 662 18.45 2.47 -25.13
CA ARG A 662 18.73 2.25 -23.71
C ARG A 662 18.88 0.77 -23.38
N ALA A 663 19.72 0.42 -22.42
CA ALA A 663 19.62 -0.88 -21.73
C ALA A 663 18.42 -0.91 -20.79
N GLU A 664 17.77 -2.07 -20.72
CA GLU A 664 16.57 -2.28 -19.91
C GLU A 664 16.81 -2.01 -18.41
N ARG A 665 17.91 -2.51 -17.84
CA ARG A 665 18.28 -2.31 -16.42
C ARG A 665 18.32 -0.86 -16.00
N LEU A 666 18.61 0.07 -16.91
CA LEU A 666 18.74 1.48 -16.56
C LEU A 666 17.40 2.20 -16.41
N LEU A 667 16.27 1.57 -16.74
CA LEU A 667 14.94 2.18 -16.60
C LEU A 667 14.63 2.60 -15.16
N ASP A 668 15.07 1.84 -14.16
CA ASP A 668 14.80 2.17 -12.75
C ASP A 668 15.61 3.34 -12.24
N THR A 669 16.69 3.68 -12.95
CA THR A 669 17.49 4.87 -12.71
C THR A 669 16.99 6.09 -13.50
N ALA A 670 15.83 5.98 -14.17
CA ALA A 670 15.34 7.04 -15.02
C ALA A 670 14.89 8.28 -14.25
N LEU A 671 15.46 9.41 -14.64
CA LEU A 671 15.03 10.72 -14.17
C LEU A 671 13.80 11.17 -14.96
N THR A 672 12.69 11.42 -14.26
CA THR A 672 11.45 11.92 -14.84
C THR A 672 11.42 13.45 -14.83
N PHE A 673 11.27 14.08 -15.99
CA PHE A 673 11.03 15.52 -16.10
C PHE A 673 10.06 15.83 -17.24
N ILE A 674 9.16 16.77 -17.00
CA ILE A 674 8.20 17.23 -18.00
C ILE A 674 8.81 18.41 -18.74
N ILE A 675 9.04 18.26 -20.04
CA ILE A 675 9.50 19.35 -20.90
C ILE A 675 8.26 20.16 -21.31
N ASN A 676 8.15 21.37 -20.83
CA ASN A 676 7.27 22.38 -21.42
C ASN A 676 8.11 23.61 -21.75
N GLU A 677 7.60 24.52 -22.60
CA GLU A 677 8.36 25.70 -23.06
C GLU A 677 8.85 26.60 -21.90
N LYS A 678 8.22 26.49 -20.73
CA LYS A 678 8.54 27.19 -19.48
C LYS A 678 9.26 26.30 -18.44
N SER A 679 9.35 24.99 -18.65
CA SER A 679 9.94 24.05 -17.70
C SER A 679 11.43 24.29 -17.64
N ARG A 680 11.91 24.79 -16.50
CA ARG A 680 13.32 24.81 -16.17
C ARG A 680 13.68 23.41 -15.72
N VAL A 681 14.55 22.72 -16.46
CA VAL A 681 15.06 21.42 -16.02
C VAL A 681 16.18 21.72 -15.04
N LEU A 682 15.92 21.53 -13.73
CA LEU A 682 16.95 21.65 -12.71
C LEU A 682 17.94 20.50 -12.86
N ILE A 683 19.19 20.83 -13.14
CA ILE A 683 20.24 19.84 -13.39
C ILE A 683 20.78 19.37 -12.03
N PRO A 684 20.84 18.05 -11.78
CA PRO A 684 21.51 17.53 -10.60
C PRO A 684 22.98 17.97 -10.55
N VAL A 685 23.46 18.28 -9.35
CA VAL A 685 24.82 18.78 -9.08
C VAL A 685 25.58 17.83 -8.19
N LYS A 686 26.89 17.71 -8.34
CA LYS A 686 27.81 16.99 -7.45
C LYS A 686 28.65 18.02 -6.70
N ILE A 687 28.62 17.98 -5.38
CA ILE A 687 29.47 18.80 -4.51
C ILE A 687 30.63 17.92 -4.05
N ARG A 688 31.87 18.30 -4.38
CA ARG A 688 33.09 17.66 -3.90
C ARG A 688 33.80 18.59 -2.92
N VAL A 689 34.18 18.05 -1.78
CA VAL A 689 35.06 18.73 -0.83
C VAL A 689 36.47 18.22 -1.13
N ASN A 690 37.26 19.03 -1.85
CA ASN A 690 38.60 18.67 -2.30
C ASN A 690 39.63 18.76 -1.16
N HIS A 691 39.37 19.67 -0.21
CA HIS A 691 40.23 19.88 0.95
C HIS A 691 39.36 20.26 2.15
N LEU A 692 39.69 19.67 3.30
CA LEU A 692 39.05 19.91 4.59
C LEU A 692 40.16 19.79 5.65
N ASP A 693 40.56 20.90 6.25
CA ASP A 693 41.69 20.95 7.17
C ASP A 693 41.45 21.92 8.33
N VAL A 694 41.82 21.51 9.54
CA VAL A 694 41.64 22.27 10.78
C VAL A 694 43.02 22.76 11.23
N MET A 695 43.20 24.08 11.29
CA MET A 695 44.44 24.69 11.74
C MET A 695 44.15 25.74 12.80
N GLY A 696 44.35 25.39 14.07
CA GLY A 696 43.91 26.21 15.21
C GLY A 696 42.39 26.37 15.21
N ASN A 697 41.89 27.59 15.39
CA ASN A 697 40.44 27.87 15.43
C ASN A 697 39.83 28.10 14.03
N CYS A 698 40.43 27.51 12.98
CA CYS A 698 40.03 27.75 11.60
C CYS A 698 39.88 26.43 10.83
N LEU A 699 38.69 26.21 10.26
CA LEU A 699 38.43 25.13 9.32
C LEU A 699 38.49 25.66 7.88
N THR A 700 39.46 25.19 7.11
CA THR A 700 39.56 25.51 5.68
C THR A 700 38.83 24.46 4.86
N VAL A 701 37.88 24.90 4.03
CA VAL A 701 37.09 24.05 3.14
C VAL A 701 37.30 24.50 1.69
N ASP A 702 37.67 23.57 0.81
CA ASP A 702 37.72 23.78 -0.65
C ASP A 702 36.63 22.94 -1.32
N VAL A 703 35.66 23.60 -1.93
CA VAL A 703 34.50 22.97 -2.57
C VAL A 703 34.57 23.17 -4.09
N ASP A 704 34.40 22.08 -4.84
CA ASP A 704 34.14 22.06 -6.29
C ASP A 704 32.74 21.49 -6.55
N CYS A 705 31.86 22.33 -7.05
CA CYS A 705 30.51 22.00 -7.47
C CYS A 705 30.43 21.93 -8.99
N ARG A 706 30.01 20.76 -9.48
CA ARG A 706 29.86 20.47 -10.91
C ARG A 706 28.48 19.91 -11.16
N ASP A 707 27.85 20.24 -12.27
CA ASP A 707 26.62 19.54 -12.66
C ASP A 707 26.93 18.11 -13.18
N ILE A 708 25.90 17.32 -13.51
CA ILE A 708 26.13 15.97 -14.08
C ILE A 708 26.79 15.97 -15.47
N ARG A 709 26.86 17.12 -16.16
CA ARG A 709 27.65 17.32 -17.40
C ARG A 709 29.10 17.68 -17.10
N ASN A 710 29.47 17.76 -15.82
CA ASN A 710 30.77 18.19 -15.31
C ASN A 710 31.08 19.67 -15.62
N LEU A 711 30.05 20.49 -15.84
CA LEU A 711 30.19 21.94 -15.99
C LEU A 711 30.22 22.60 -14.61
N PRO A 712 30.98 23.69 -14.45
CA PRO A 712 30.97 24.47 -13.22
C PRO A 712 29.56 25.00 -12.91
N VAL A 713 29.18 24.99 -11.63
CA VAL A 713 27.89 25.50 -11.15
C VAL A 713 28.11 26.76 -10.34
N ASP A 714 27.67 27.90 -10.86
CA ASP A 714 27.69 29.16 -10.13
C ASP A 714 26.37 29.31 -9.38
N SER A 715 26.44 29.29 -8.05
CA SER A 715 25.30 29.35 -7.12
C SER A 715 25.80 29.68 -5.71
N THR A 716 24.88 30.08 -4.82
CA THR A 716 25.18 30.29 -3.41
C THR A 716 25.34 28.94 -2.68
N ILE A 717 26.37 28.83 -1.84
CA ILE A 717 26.61 27.70 -0.96
C ILE A 717 26.67 28.17 0.50
N LYS A 718 26.02 27.42 1.39
CA LYS A 718 25.91 27.70 2.82
C LYS A 718 26.64 26.63 3.62
N PHE A 719 27.39 27.05 4.62
CA PHE A 719 28.13 26.17 5.52
C PHE A 719 27.49 26.19 6.90
N TYR A 720 27.12 25.01 7.39
CA TYR A 720 26.59 24.80 8.73
C TYR A 720 27.56 23.94 9.52
N ILE A 721 27.77 24.24 10.80
CA ILE A 721 28.46 23.35 11.74
C ILE A 721 27.44 22.99 12.82
N ASP A 722 27.21 21.69 13.03
CA ASP A 722 26.24 21.17 13.99
C ASP A 722 24.84 21.81 13.88
N ASP A 723 24.39 21.97 12.62
CA ASP A 723 23.13 22.60 12.22
C ASP A 723 23.03 24.14 12.40
N GLU A 724 24.09 24.79 12.88
CA GLU A 724 24.17 26.26 12.93
C GLU A 724 24.80 26.83 11.66
N LEU A 725 24.11 27.78 11.00
CA LEU A 725 24.63 28.46 9.82
C LEU A 725 25.80 29.36 10.20
N ILE A 726 26.98 29.05 9.67
CA ILE A 726 28.20 29.82 9.92
C ILE A 726 28.37 30.94 8.90
N THR A 727 28.20 30.62 7.61
CA THR A 727 28.41 31.59 6.52
C THR A 727 27.80 31.12 5.20
N GLU A 728 27.74 32.02 4.24
CA GLU A 728 27.37 31.77 2.85
C GLU A 728 28.42 32.38 1.89
N CYS A 729 28.77 31.65 0.82
CA CYS A 729 29.64 32.15 -0.26
C CYS A 729 29.01 31.89 -1.63
N GLU A 730 29.36 32.71 -2.62
CA GLU A 730 29.07 32.42 -4.02
C GLU A 730 30.15 31.50 -4.61
N LEU A 731 29.72 30.49 -5.37
CA LEU A 731 30.62 29.69 -6.18
C LEU A 731 31.00 30.46 -7.45
N MET A 732 32.30 30.57 -7.70
CA MET A 732 32.84 31.17 -8.93
C MET A 732 33.50 30.07 -9.77
N GLN A 733 32.99 29.84 -10.98
CA GLN A 733 33.37 28.70 -11.81
C GLN A 733 33.20 27.37 -11.06
N GLY A 734 32.11 27.26 -10.31
CA GLY A 734 31.83 26.08 -9.50
C GLY A 734 32.80 25.85 -8.34
N ARG A 735 33.62 26.82 -7.94
CA ARG A 735 34.58 26.66 -6.85
C ARG A 735 34.41 27.73 -5.77
N CYS A 736 34.56 27.33 -4.52
CA CYS A 736 34.72 28.24 -3.38
C CYS A 736 35.72 27.62 -2.41
N ARG A 737 36.74 28.40 -2.04
CA ARG A 737 37.62 28.09 -0.91
C ARG A 737 37.30 29.07 0.20
N HIS A 738 36.97 28.56 1.37
CA HIS A 738 36.53 29.38 2.49
C HIS A 738 37.16 28.91 3.80
N SER A 739 37.35 29.85 4.72
CA SER A 739 37.89 29.62 6.05
C SER A 739 36.80 29.94 7.07
N LEU A 740 36.38 28.95 7.84
CA LEU A 740 35.32 29.02 8.83
C LEU A 740 35.94 29.19 10.23
N ASN A 741 35.45 30.16 11.00
CA ASN A 741 35.88 30.34 12.39
C ASN A 741 35.22 29.27 13.27
N LEU A 742 36.01 28.62 14.12
CA LEU A 742 35.58 27.59 15.06
C LEU A 742 35.48 28.10 16.51
N ASP A 743 35.68 29.40 16.74
CA ASP A 743 35.55 30.02 18.07
C ASP A 743 34.18 29.71 18.69
N GLY A 744 34.19 29.09 19.88
CA GLY A 744 32.99 28.74 20.63
C GLY A 744 32.50 27.30 20.43
N LEU A 745 33.16 26.52 19.57
CA LEU A 745 32.95 25.07 19.49
C LEU A 745 33.78 24.34 20.55
N ASP A 746 33.21 23.29 21.14
CA ASP A 746 33.89 22.44 22.11
C ASP A 746 34.96 21.56 21.45
N MET A 747 35.86 20.98 22.25
CA MET A 747 36.83 19.99 21.76
C MET A 747 36.13 18.68 21.42
N GLY A 748 36.41 18.09 20.26
CA GLY A 748 35.79 16.83 19.84
C GLY A 748 35.39 16.79 18.37
N GLY A 749 34.46 15.90 18.03
CA GLY A 749 33.98 15.68 16.67
C GLY A 749 32.75 16.53 16.34
N HIS A 750 32.78 17.17 15.18
CA HIS A 750 31.74 18.07 14.66
C HIS A 750 31.32 17.68 13.23
N ILE A 751 30.14 18.13 12.83
CA ILE A 751 29.59 17.88 11.48
C ILE A 751 29.48 19.19 10.70
N LEU A 752 30.27 19.30 9.63
CA LEU A 752 30.11 20.32 8.60
C LEU A 752 29.03 19.89 7.59
N LYS A 753 27.92 20.64 7.49
CA LYS A 753 26.93 20.51 6.41
C LYS A 753 27.10 21.62 5.39
N ILE A 754 27.30 21.25 4.13
CA ILE A 754 27.48 22.15 2.99
C ILE A 754 26.24 22.07 2.13
N ARG A 755 25.47 23.16 2.05
CA ARG A 755 24.23 23.24 1.29
C ARG A 755 24.39 24.17 0.09
N LEU A 756 24.29 23.63 -1.11
CA LEU A 756 24.06 24.41 -2.32
C LEU A 756 22.59 24.81 -2.38
N GLU A 757 22.31 26.11 -2.52
CA GLU A 757 20.94 26.57 -2.75
C GLU A 757 20.47 26.26 -4.17
N GLU A 758 19.16 26.22 -4.35
CA GLU A 758 18.57 26.07 -5.67
C GLU A 758 18.79 27.34 -6.50
N SER A 759 19.25 27.18 -7.74
CA SER A 759 19.40 28.26 -8.70
C SER A 759 18.41 28.10 -9.86
N ASP A 760 18.42 29.05 -10.80
CA ASP A 760 17.65 28.94 -12.05
C ASP A 760 17.95 27.66 -12.86
N SER A 761 19.11 27.01 -12.62
CA SER A 761 19.59 25.86 -13.39
C SER A 761 19.93 24.62 -12.58
N THR A 762 19.97 24.71 -11.24
CA THR A 762 20.48 23.64 -10.37
C THR A 762 19.60 23.40 -9.15
N LYS A 763 19.34 22.13 -8.83
CA LYS A 763 18.57 21.74 -7.65
C LYS A 763 19.42 21.92 -6.38
N ALA A 764 18.78 22.32 -5.28
CA ALA A 764 19.43 22.35 -3.97
C ALA A 764 20.04 20.98 -3.61
N ARG A 765 21.22 20.97 -2.98
CA ARG A 765 21.91 19.75 -2.55
C ARG A 765 22.69 19.98 -1.26
N VAL A 766 22.70 18.97 -0.39
CA VAL A 766 23.46 18.98 0.86
C VAL A 766 24.51 17.87 0.84
N VAL A 767 25.72 18.17 1.33
CA VAL A 767 26.79 17.20 1.61
C VAL A 767 27.27 17.42 3.04
N THR A 768 27.52 16.34 3.76
CA THR A 768 28.05 16.38 5.14
C THR A 768 29.47 15.84 5.21
N LYS A 769 30.27 16.41 6.11
CA LYS A 769 31.64 15.98 6.44
C LYS A 769 31.86 16.08 7.94
N GLU A 770 32.54 15.10 8.51
CA GLU A 770 32.97 15.11 9.90
C GLU A 770 34.40 15.67 9.99
N PHE A 771 34.68 16.41 11.07
CA PHE A 771 36.02 16.89 11.41
C PHE A 771 36.18 16.94 12.94
N ASN A 772 37.42 16.94 13.43
CA ASN A 772 37.71 17.05 14.86
C ASN A 772 38.45 18.36 15.16
N ILE A 773 38.21 18.90 16.35
CA ILE A 773 38.98 19.99 16.95
C ILE A 773 39.88 19.40 18.03
N ASP A 774 41.19 19.53 17.83
CA ASP A 774 42.29 18.92 18.62
C ASP A 774 42.90 19.84 19.69
#